data_AF-R7EN60-F1
#
_entry.id   AF-R7EN60-F1
#
_cell.length_a   1.000
_cell.length_b   1.000
_cell.length_c   1.000
_cell.angle_alpha   90.00
_cell.angle_beta   90.00
_cell.angle_gamma   90.00
#
_symmetry.space_group_name_H-M   'P 1'
#
loop_
_entity.id
_entity.type
_entity.pdbx_description
1 polymer ?
#
loop_
_entity_poly.entity_id
_entity_poly.type
_entity_poly.pdbx_seq_one_letter_code
_entity_poly.pdbx_strand_id
1 'polypeptide(L)'
;MAGKKNITCSAVAFALVCFIIAASVLPCFAEGTSVGSVSGSQSTALGVMTVCSYDAATGVIRIAGTVNHKVMTAAKDCRIALFRIPSWRSAESVIADSQPISETAMSIRFEFTFESGGAEDIICMYAAAIVYPDGSRALIAEPEYPLGDVKEAADIGFKGLGTDSAAGVADAGAGCVMIDVYLDRLEDGRHSGYLQTVGGMSFYYNREYVDDLDRRIRSASVAGSSVWLRLLVSPTDTPDGLSYASSASYGAAYRGVVISDDVSALTVYAYLLFLCTRYNGGTNGSVNGIVPGFCADEPEKYNFCASTGPMYYEIYARTLAIMGIAASGAGARLIVPVSDSCGVDGQPLFTDFVRGVADYISKHTGFGFTLMLDSTHNAYHIDDSYFDLPNDGGDDTADDGEEPDDPDHSYDPDLPDDEFTPPETERKEPVKTLPSDGYICTDSIAALPAAIDTLHGEYSAVSREFIWCWTPGAETSGSALSVLYAYNYVALAAAGASGYILRTDSDRFSTVSHLVKYIDTDSFEKETAYALEIFGAASWKELFPGFDAAAIGGRRIVTVTPGSGVPGHSGTYRLWDFGTSSGVHGWSAGPGCTSLRSVYGSGTSCLKAVLTDEGGGAYSDICRVCESPEPLKYTPYMGFELSCAGDASDDSLYEVKLVIYSGGVTLEGRTVVKSGARTQLYLDVSSLSSGAGINAVRVAARRISGKGEFDLRIYDISLYSDRYGDRELAGLIDAERANAAESRDGSGDGEETSGEKLTAALMLGGIAAIGVCIAVLPARRDKRRTAT
;
A
#
# COMPACT_ATOMS: atom_id res chain seq x y z
N MET A 1 42.69 59.08 51.68
CA MET A 1 41.44 58.29 51.49
C MET A 1 41.30 57.96 50.00
N ALA A 2 40.27 57.20 49.59
CA ALA A 2 40.14 56.62 48.24
C ALA A 2 39.84 57.67 47.13
N GLY A 3 40.03 57.39 45.83
CA GLY A 3 40.64 56.20 45.18
C GLY A 3 40.26 56.04 43.69
N LYS A 4 40.79 54.99 43.03
CA LYS A 4 40.42 54.35 41.72
C LYS A 4 40.15 55.22 40.46
N LYS A 5 40.59 54.88 39.23
CA LYS A 5 41.72 54.03 38.75
C LYS A 5 41.96 54.28 37.22
N ASN A 6 43.24 54.39 36.86
CA ASN A 6 43.96 54.63 35.58
C ASN A 6 43.39 54.05 34.24
N ILE A 7 43.55 54.64 33.01
CA ILE A 7 44.71 55.24 32.24
C ILE A 7 45.54 54.15 31.48
N THR A 8 45.94 54.19 30.19
CA THR A 8 45.82 55.17 29.05
C THR A 8 46.02 54.56 27.64
N CYS A 9 45.81 55.40 26.61
CA CYS A 9 45.97 55.30 25.14
C CYS A 9 47.27 54.72 24.51
N SER A 10 47.15 54.53 23.18
CA SER A 10 48.13 54.79 22.08
C SER A 10 48.70 53.59 21.32
N ALA A 11 48.79 53.78 19.99
CA ALA A 11 49.43 52.85 19.04
C ALA A 11 50.88 53.27 18.74
N VAL A 12 51.74 52.27 18.53
CA VAL A 12 53.11 52.40 18.00
C VAL A 12 53.34 51.23 17.04
N ALA A 13 54.18 51.42 16.02
CA ALA A 13 54.35 50.47 14.91
C ALA A 13 55.75 49.81 14.86
N PHE A 14 55.83 48.75 14.05
CA PHE A 14 57.01 48.26 13.31
C PHE A 14 58.17 47.56 14.04
N ALA A 15 58.16 46.22 13.91
CA ALA A 15 59.22 45.36 13.34
C ALA A 15 60.63 45.23 13.96
N LEU A 16 61.01 43.97 14.25
CA LEU A 16 62.25 43.22 13.91
C LEU A 16 62.19 41.83 14.63
N VAL A 17 62.83 40.70 14.27
CA VAL A 17 63.30 40.07 13.00
C VAL A 17 63.81 38.63 13.31
N CYS A 18 64.01 37.77 12.30
CA CYS A 18 64.53 36.36 12.38
C CYS A 18 63.55 35.31 12.97
N PHE A 19 63.08 34.29 12.23
CA PHE A 19 63.73 33.01 11.82
C PHE A 19 63.73 31.93 12.93
N ILE A 20 63.67 30.61 12.65
CA ILE A 20 63.92 29.86 11.40
C ILE A 20 62.97 28.64 11.18
N ILE A 21 63.28 27.82 10.17
CA ILE A 21 62.59 26.65 9.56
C ILE A 21 62.52 25.38 10.44
N ALA A 22 61.37 24.67 10.44
CA ALA A 22 61.20 23.20 10.47
C ALA A 22 59.69 22.82 10.52
N ALA A 23 59.18 21.70 9.98
CA ALA A 23 59.65 20.81 8.91
C ALA A 23 58.41 20.06 8.32
N SER A 24 58.47 19.63 7.06
CA SER A 24 57.38 18.91 6.37
C SER A 24 57.63 17.40 6.27
N VAL A 25 56.56 16.60 6.29
CA VAL A 25 56.57 15.21 5.79
C VAL A 25 55.34 14.96 4.92
N LEU A 26 55.45 15.37 3.66
CA LEU A 26 54.66 14.85 2.55
C LEU A 26 55.68 14.13 1.63
N PRO A 27 55.50 12.84 1.30
CA PRO A 27 56.37 12.18 0.32
C PRO A 27 56.15 12.77 -1.08
N CYS A 28 57.18 13.43 -1.62
CA CYS A 28 57.13 14.05 -2.94
C CYS A 28 57.11 13.02 -4.08
N PHE A 29 56.36 13.31 -5.15
CA PHE A 29 56.84 13.54 -6.53
C PHE A 29 55.72 14.36 -7.23
N ALA A 30 55.89 15.61 -7.67
CA ALA A 30 56.82 16.15 -8.69
C ALA A 30 56.53 15.57 -10.11
N GLU A 31 56.28 16.35 -11.17
CA GLU A 31 56.09 17.83 -11.32
C GLU A 31 55.45 18.09 -12.71
N GLY A 32 54.59 19.11 -12.93
CA GLY A 32 53.97 19.30 -14.26
C GLY A 32 52.78 20.28 -14.44
N THR A 33 53.01 21.59 -14.22
CA THR A 33 52.32 22.77 -14.82
C THR A 33 50.81 22.81 -15.19
N SER A 34 50.22 23.95 -14.80
CA SER A 34 49.10 24.72 -15.43
C SER A 34 47.62 24.30 -15.26
N VAL A 35 46.98 25.03 -14.34
CA VAL A 35 45.65 25.69 -14.45
C VAL A 35 44.48 24.89 -15.05
N GLY A 36 43.64 24.35 -14.17
CA GLY A 36 42.25 24.00 -14.43
C GLY A 36 41.48 23.90 -13.11
N SER A 37 40.56 24.84 -12.85
CA SER A 37 39.83 24.89 -11.58
C SER A 37 38.59 23.99 -11.60
N VAL A 38 38.70 22.79 -11.02
CA VAL A 38 37.57 21.90 -10.74
C VAL A 38 37.62 21.47 -9.28
N SER A 39 36.71 21.99 -8.47
CA SER A 39 36.56 21.63 -7.06
C SER A 39 35.75 20.33 -6.93
N GLY A 40 36.43 19.19 -7.08
CA GLY A 40 35.85 17.86 -6.99
C GLY A 40 36.77 16.87 -6.30
N SER A 41 37.04 17.07 -5.01
CA SER A 41 37.83 16.13 -4.21
C SER A 41 37.01 14.89 -3.88
N GLN A 42 37.03 13.89 -4.78
CA GLN A 42 36.54 12.56 -4.47
C GLN A 42 37.31 12.00 -3.26
N SER A 43 36.61 11.82 -2.14
CA SER A 43 37.13 11.06 -1.01
C SER A 43 37.39 9.63 -1.49
N THR A 44 38.64 9.19 -1.44
CA THR A 44 39.01 7.86 -1.91
C THR A 44 38.74 6.86 -0.79
N ALA A 45 37.60 6.17 -0.85
CA ALA A 45 37.15 5.22 0.17
C ALA A 45 38.29 4.27 0.59
N LEU A 46 38.48 4.11 1.90
CA LEU A 46 39.60 3.33 2.43
C LEU A 46 39.39 1.80 2.24
N GLY A 47 38.19 1.40 1.86
CA GLY A 47 37.79 0.05 1.49
C GLY A 47 36.36 0.04 0.94
N VAL A 48 35.68 -1.09 1.11
CA VAL A 48 34.24 -1.25 0.85
C VAL A 48 33.64 -2.17 1.92
N MET A 49 32.42 -1.87 2.36
CA MET A 49 31.58 -2.88 3.00
C MET A 49 30.97 -3.77 1.91
N THR A 50 30.69 -5.03 2.24
CA THR A 50 30.21 -6.05 1.27
C THR A 50 29.07 -6.89 1.80
N VAL A 51 28.82 -6.83 3.11
CA VAL A 51 27.70 -7.44 3.82
C VAL A 51 27.41 -6.53 5.01
N CYS A 52 26.17 -6.06 5.13
CA CYS A 52 25.56 -5.60 6.37
C CYS A 52 24.15 -6.22 6.44
N SER A 53 24.02 -7.36 7.13
CA SER A 53 22.82 -8.20 7.05
C SER A 53 22.31 -8.66 8.41
N TYR A 54 20.99 -8.81 8.53
CA TYR A 54 20.29 -9.35 9.69
C TYR A 54 19.48 -10.61 9.30
N ASP A 55 19.84 -11.75 9.86
CA ASP A 55 19.06 -12.98 9.75
C ASP A 55 17.96 -12.98 10.82
N ALA A 56 16.70 -12.82 10.39
CA ALA A 56 15.54 -12.79 11.28
C ALA A 56 15.16 -14.16 11.89
N ALA A 57 15.67 -15.28 11.35
CA ALA A 57 15.41 -16.62 11.86
C ALA A 57 16.43 -17.06 12.93
N THR A 58 17.69 -16.61 12.83
CA THR A 58 18.71 -16.84 13.87
C THR A 58 18.93 -15.66 14.81
N GLY A 59 18.45 -14.47 14.46
CA GLY A 59 18.66 -13.23 15.21
C GLY A 59 20.07 -12.63 15.05
N VAL A 60 20.84 -13.11 14.06
CA VAL A 60 22.27 -12.76 13.91
C VAL A 60 22.47 -11.57 12.96
N ILE A 61 23.26 -10.60 13.41
CA ILE A 61 23.80 -9.53 12.56
C ILE A 61 25.20 -9.93 12.08
N ARG A 62 25.45 -9.76 10.78
CA ARG A 62 26.73 -10.03 10.13
C ARG A 62 27.20 -8.82 9.32
N ILE A 63 28.41 -8.36 9.59
CA ILE A 63 29.02 -7.20 8.95
C ILE A 63 30.40 -7.58 8.43
N ALA A 64 30.62 -7.49 7.11
CA ALA A 64 31.87 -7.89 6.48
C ALA A 64 32.26 -7.00 5.30
N GLY A 65 33.56 -6.80 5.10
CA GLY A 65 34.07 -5.92 4.06
C GLY A 65 35.56 -6.11 3.79
N THR A 66 36.11 -5.23 2.95
CA THR A 66 37.52 -5.24 2.56
C THR A 66 38.17 -3.88 2.71
N VAL A 67 39.46 -3.86 3.08
CA VAL A 67 40.30 -2.64 3.14
C VAL A 67 41.19 -2.60 1.91
N ASN A 68 41.29 -1.44 1.26
CA ASN A 68 42.13 -1.26 0.09
C ASN A 68 43.59 -1.63 0.40
N HIS A 69 44.20 -2.48 -0.44
CA HIS A 69 45.52 -3.06 -0.17
C HIS A 69 46.59 -2.01 0.18
N LYS A 70 46.59 -0.85 -0.51
CA LYS A 70 47.49 0.27 -0.23
C LYS A 70 47.34 0.81 1.21
N VAL A 71 46.09 0.96 1.67
CA VAL A 71 45.75 1.42 3.02
C VAL A 71 46.21 0.40 4.05
N MET A 72 45.86 -0.88 3.87
CA MET A 72 46.32 -1.99 4.74
C MET A 72 47.86 -2.03 4.85
N THR A 73 48.60 -1.86 3.74
CA THR A 73 50.07 -1.85 3.79
C THR A 73 50.68 -0.66 4.53
N ALA A 74 49.97 0.47 4.61
CA ALA A 74 50.39 1.66 5.36
C ALA A 74 49.95 1.63 6.83
N ALA A 75 48.83 0.97 7.13
CA ALA A 75 48.16 0.98 8.43
C ALA A 75 48.44 -0.27 9.28
N LYS A 76 49.60 -0.92 9.13
CA LYS A 76 49.89 -2.24 9.73
C LYS A 76 49.71 -2.35 11.24
N ASP A 77 50.05 -1.29 11.99
CA ASP A 77 49.96 -1.26 13.45
C ASP A 77 48.59 -0.76 13.95
N CYS A 78 47.61 -0.61 13.05
CA CYS A 78 46.25 -0.16 13.35
C CYS A 78 45.31 -1.35 13.65
N ARG A 79 44.10 -1.03 14.12
CA ARG A 79 42.99 -1.99 14.26
C ARG A 79 41.86 -1.63 13.30
N ILE A 80 40.98 -2.60 13.02
CA ILE A 80 39.67 -2.36 12.42
C ILE A 80 38.65 -2.51 13.54
N ALA A 81 37.78 -1.52 13.71
CA ALA A 81 36.81 -1.46 14.80
C ALA A 81 35.41 -1.20 14.26
N LEU A 82 34.41 -1.80 14.92
CA LEU A 82 33.00 -1.72 14.56
C LEU A 82 32.24 -0.79 15.50
N PHE A 83 31.40 0.08 14.96
CA PHE A 83 30.58 1.03 15.70
C PHE A 83 29.09 0.90 15.32
N ARG A 84 28.21 0.96 16.32
CA ARG A 84 26.75 1.10 16.13
C ARG A 84 26.46 2.60 15.99
N ILE A 85 25.92 3.00 14.85
CA ILE A 85 25.61 4.40 14.51
C ILE A 85 24.09 4.58 14.61
N PRO A 86 23.57 5.29 15.64
CA PRO A 86 22.15 5.59 15.72
C PRO A 86 21.71 6.42 14.51
N SER A 87 20.58 6.05 13.90
CA SER A 87 20.07 6.61 12.63
C SER A 87 19.86 8.12 12.64
N TRP A 88 19.66 8.73 13.81
CA TRP A 88 19.54 10.18 14.00
C TRP A 88 20.88 10.93 14.14
N ARG A 89 22.04 10.23 14.15
CA ARG A 89 23.38 10.82 14.35
C ARG A 89 24.33 10.56 13.17
N SER A 90 25.27 11.50 12.95
CA SER A 90 26.33 11.32 11.95
C SER A 90 27.39 10.31 12.42
N ALA A 91 27.96 9.59 11.46
CA ALA A 91 28.96 8.57 11.73
C ALA A 91 30.22 9.17 12.36
N GLU A 92 30.67 10.34 11.92
CA GLU A 92 31.92 10.98 12.36
C GLU A 92 31.90 11.31 13.86
N SER A 93 30.79 11.83 14.40
CA SER A 93 30.67 12.09 15.83
C SER A 93 30.62 10.78 16.61
N VAL A 94 29.80 9.81 16.17
CA VAL A 94 29.64 8.55 16.90
C VAL A 94 30.95 7.76 16.92
N ILE A 95 31.68 7.66 15.80
CA ILE A 95 32.99 7.00 15.79
C ILE A 95 34.05 7.79 16.54
N ALA A 96 33.96 9.13 16.67
CA ALA A 96 34.92 9.90 17.47
C ALA A 96 34.72 9.68 18.97
N ASP A 97 33.47 9.78 19.43
CA ASP A 97 33.13 9.89 20.86
C ASP A 97 32.89 8.53 21.54
N SER A 98 32.49 7.49 20.79
CA SER A 98 32.05 6.20 21.35
C SER A 98 33.18 5.19 21.54
N GLN A 99 32.91 4.12 22.31
CA GLN A 99 33.70 2.88 22.25
C GLN A 99 33.17 1.97 21.13
N PRO A 100 34.03 1.19 20.46
CA PRO A 100 33.58 0.20 19.48
C PRO A 100 32.90 -0.99 20.15
N ILE A 101 31.98 -1.63 19.43
CA ILE A 101 31.32 -2.88 19.84
C ILE A 101 32.31 -4.04 19.82
N SER A 102 33.19 -4.04 18.80
CA SER A 102 34.15 -5.10 18.52
C SER A 102 35.34 -4.54 17.76
N GLU A 103 36.49 -5.23 17.86
CA GLU A 103 37.73 -4.89 17.19
C GLU A 103 38.40 -6.14 16.61
N THR A 104 39.15 -5.96 15.52
CA THR A 104 40.04 -6.97 14.95
C THR A 104 41.36 -6.34 14.49
N ALA A 105 42.37 -7.16 14.22
CA ALA A 105 43.66 -6.70 13.71
C ALA A 105 43.54 -6.22 12.25
N MET A 106 44.39 -5.24 11.87
CA MET A 106 44.45 -4.76 10.49
C MET A 106 44.64 -5.91 9.49
N SER A 107 43.75 -5.98 8.51
CA SER A 107 43.62 -7.10 7.58
C SER A 107 42.96 -6.63 6.27
N ILE A 108 43.15 -7.37 5.18
CA ILE A 108 42.52 -7.03 3.88
C ILE A 108 41.01 -7.30 3.91
N ARG A 109 40.56 -8.26 4.72
CA ARG A 109 39.15 -8.62 4.90
C ARG A 109 38.82 -8.60 6.39
N PHE A 110 37.74 -7.95 6.76
CA PHE A 110 37.20 -7.97 8.12
C PHE A 110 35.80 -8.61 8.11
N GLU A 111 35.45 -9.24 9.23
CA GLU A 111 34.14 -9.84 9.46
C GLU A 111 33.83 -9.76 10.95
N PHE A 112 32.60 -9.36 11.25
CA PHE A 112 32.02 -9.27 12.58
C PHE A 112 30.66 -9.99 12.56
N THR A 113 30.35 -10.73 13.63
CA THR A 113 29.11 -11.49 13.74
C THR A 113 28.69 -11.56 15.20
N PHE A 114 27.43 -11.24 15.50
CA PHE A 114 26.88 -11.23 16.86
C PHE A 114 25.35 -11.42 16.83
N GLU A 115 24.79 -11.88 17.94
CA GLU A 115 23.35 -11.94 18.16
C GLU A 115 22.82 -10.52 18.44
N SER A 116 21.68 -10.15 17.83
CA SER A 116 21.02 -8.88 18.06
C SER A 116 20.44 -8.79 19.47
N GLY A 117 20.68 -7.69 20.18
CA GLY A 117 20.08 -7.41 21.49
C GLY A 117 18.60 -6.99 21.40
N GLY A 118 18.12 -6.65 20.20
CA GLY A 118 16.73 -6.25 19.94
C GLY A 118 16.61 -5.21 18.84
N ALA A 119 15.45 -4.55 18.76
CA ALA A 119 15.12 -3.60 17.70
C ALA A 119 16.14 -2.46 17.54
N GLU A 120 16.77 -1.99 18.63
CA GLU A 120 17.83 -0.97 18.59
C GLU A 120 18.98 -1.32 17.64
N ASP A 121 19.39 -2.60 17.60
CA ASP A 121 20.49 -3.06 16.75
C ASP A 121 20.06 -3.20 15.28
N ILE A 122 18.75 -3.22 14.98
CA ILE A 122 18.23 -3.31 13.62
C ILE A 122 17.98 -1.90 13.04
N ILE A 123 17.56 -0.93 13.87
CA ILE A 123 17.30 0.46 13.46
C ILE A 123 18.53 1.40 13.54
N CYS A 124 19.71 0.84 13.77
CA CYS A 124 20.99 1.52 13.67
C CYS A 124 21.73 1.13 12.39
N MET A 125 22.57 2.02 11.88
CA MET A 125 23.58 1.67 10.88
C MET A 125 24.83 1.12 11.57
N TYR A 126 25.67 0.39 10.85
CA TYR A 126 26.97 -0.07 11.32
C TYR A 126 28.10 0.50 10.48
N ALA A 127 29.14 1.00 11.17
CA ALA A 127 30.32 1.55 10.54
C ALA A 127 31.58 0.79 10.94
N ALA A 128 32.33 0.31 9.95
CA ALA A 128 33.68 -0.21 10.15
C ALA A 128 34.71 0.91 9.93
N ALA A 129 35.60 1.12 10.90
CA ALA A 129 36.61 2.17 10.85
C ALA A 129 38.01 1.66 11.20
N ILE A 130 39.04 2.26 10.61
CA ILE A 130 40.43 2.08 11.00
C ILE A 130 40.69 2.90 12.26
N VAL A 131 41.25 2.28 13.29
CA VAL A 131 41.72 2.94 14.53
C VAL A 131 43.24 2.97 14.54
N TYR A 132 43.80 4.17 14.46
CA TYR A 132 45.25 4.42 14.42
C TYR A 132 45.88 4.39 15.82
N PRO A 133 47.22 4.21 15.95
CA PRO A 133 47.90 4.13 17.24
C PRO A 133 47.83 5.40 18.11
N ASP A 134 47.53 6.56 17.51
CA ASP A 134 47.30 7.83 18.21
C ASP A 134 45.84 7.99 18.73
N GLY A 135 44.97 7.02 18.45
CA GLY A 135 43.55 7.03 18.80
C GLY A 135 42.65 7.71 17.76
N SER A 136 43.21 8.30 16.70
CA SER A 136 42.43 8.83 15.58
C SER A 136 41.77 7.71 14.78
N ARG A 137 40.70 8.05 14.04
CA ARG A 137 39.80 7.07 13.42
C ARG A 137 39.36 7.55 12.03
N ALA A 138 39.20 6.63 11.10
CA ALA A 138 38.71 6.91 9.74
C ALA A 138 37.80 5.79 9.23
N LEU A 139 36.66 6.15 8.64
CA LEU A 139 35.71 5.20 8.04
C LEU A 139 36.36 4.38 6.91
N ILE A 140 36.05 3.08 6.86
CA ILE A 140 36.49 2.21 5.76
C ILE A 140 35.58 2.40 4.54
N ALA A 141 34.27 2.47 4.78
CA ALA A 141 33.21 2.74 3.82
C ALA A 141 32.10 3.57 4.52
N GLU A 142 31.06 3.94 3.80
CA GLU A 142 29.83 4.48 4.41
C GLU A 142 29.20 3.46 5.37
N PRO A 143 28.43 3.91 6.39
CA PRO A 143 27.64 3.01 7.22
C PRO A 143 26.46 2.40 6.46
N GLU A 144 26.03 1.19 6.82
CA GLU A 144 24.82 0.55 6.25
C GLU A 144 23.94 0.01 7.39
N TYR A 145 22.61 -0.02 7.19
CA TYR A 145 21.69 -0.74 8.07
C TYR A 145 21.80 -2.27 7.85
N PRO A 146 21.59 -3.11 8.88
CA PRO A 146 21.66 -4.56 8.73
C PRO A 146 20.36 -5.10 8.11
N LEU A 147 20.39 -5.43 6.82
CA LEU A 147 19.17 -5.80 6.08
C LEU A 147 18.88 -7.31 6.14
N GLY A 148 17.61 -7.66 6.31
CA GLY A 148 17.12 -9.03 6.11
C GLY A 148 16.64 -9.27 4.68
N ASP A 149 16.07 -10.46 4.44
CA ASP A 149 15.53 -10.83 3.13
C ASP A 149 14.41 -9.87 2.68
N VAL A 150 14.71 -9.06 1.66
CA VAL A 150 13.75 -8.15 1.03
C VAL A 150 12.89 -8.96 0.07
N LYS A 151 11.60 -9.11 0.39
CA LYS A 151 10.62 -9.69 -0.54
C LYS A 151 10.33 -8.71 -1.68
N GLU A 152 10.14 -9.25 -2.88
CA GLU A 152 9.61 -8.47 -4.01
C GLU A 152 8.22 -7.92 -3.68
N ALA A 153 7.96 -6.69 -4.10
CA ALA A 153 6.67 -6.04 -3.89
C ALA A 153 5.64 -6.59 -4.87
N ALA A 154 4.40 -6.76 -4.40
CA ALA A 154 3.28 -7.15 -5.26
C ALA A 154 2.98 -6.10 -6.35
N ASP A 155 2.42 -6.57 -7.46
CA ASP A 155 1.97 -5.72 -8.57
C ASP A 155 0.89 -4.71 -8.15
N ILE A 156 0.86 -3.61 -8.91
CA ILE A 156 -0.11 -2.52 -8.74
C ILE A 156 -1.20 -2.68 -9.80
N GLY A 157 -2.45 -2.82 -9.36
CA GLY A 157 -3.59 -2.66 -10.26
C GLY A 157 -3.82 -1.17 -10.53
N PHE A 158 -3.70 -0.75 -11.80
CA PHE A 158 -3.66 0.67 -12.22
C PHE A 158 -4.78 1.56 -11.63
N LYS A 159 -6.00 1.03 -11.52
CA LYS A 159 -7.16 1.78 -11.01
C LYS A 159 -7.21 1.78 -9.48
N GLY A 160 -6.91 2.90 -8.84
CA GLY A 160 -6.84 3.04 -7.39
C GLY A 160 -7.91 3.95 -6.75
N LEU A 161 -8.17 3.75 -5.46
CA LEU A 161 -9.07 4.59 -4.66
C LEU A 161 -8.53 4.90 -3.26
N GLY A 162 -8.79 6.12 -2.78
CA GLY A 162 -8.60 6.53 -1.39
C GLY A 162 -9.88 7.16 -0.85
N THR A 163 -10.75 6.35 -0.24
CA THR A 163 -12.03 6.79 0.32
C THR A 163 -12.36 6.03 1.61
N ASP A 164 -13.28 6.56 2.40
CA ASP A 164 -13.76 5.91 3.63
C ASP A 164 -14.91 4.92 3.38
N SER A 165 -15.51 4.91 2.18
CA SER A 165 -16.49 3.90 1.78
C SER A 165 -15.83 2.57 1.39
N ALA A 166 -15.68 1.67 2.37
CA ALA A 166 -15.17 0.31 2.14
C ALA A 166 -16.06 -0.50 1.18
N ALA A 167 -17.39 -0.33 1.25
CA ALA A 167 -18.32 -0.91 0.30
C ALA A 167 -18.14 -0.37 -1.12
N GLY A 168 -17.96 0.95 -1.27
CA GLY A 168 -17.74 1.61 -2.56
C GLY A 168 -16.48 1.12 -3.27
N VAL A 169 -15.39 0.94 -2.52
CA VAL A 169 -14.13 0.32 -2.98
C VAL A 169 -14.37 -1.08 -3.56
N ALA A 170 -15.08 -1.95 -2.82
CA ALA A 170 -15.33 -3.33 -3.23
C ALA A 170 -16.31 -3.45 -4.41
N ASP A 171 -17.24 -2.50 -4.56
CA ASP A 171 -18.20 -2.47 -5.67
C ASP A 171 -17.64 -1.86 -6.96
N ALA A 172 -16.69 -0.92 -6.85
CA ALA A 172 -15.96 -0.39 -8.00
C ALA A 172 -14.87 -1.35 -8.51
N GLY A 173 -14.39 -2.27 -7.66
CA GLY A 173 -13.31 -3.19 -8.02
C GLY A 173 -12.01 -2.44 -8.31
N ALA A 174 -11.53 -1.67 -7.32
CA ALA A 174 -10.22 -1.01 -7.40
C ALA A 174 -9.07 -2.03 -7.30
N GLY A 175 -8.03 -1.85 -8.11
CA GLY A 175 -6.83 -2.65 -8.10
C GLY A 175 -5.86 -2.29 -6.98
N CYS A 176 -5.89 -1.04 -6.49
CA CYS A 176 -5.25 -0.65 -5.24
C CYS A 176 -6.13 0.27 -4.39
N VAL A 177 -5.89 0.27 -3.08
CA VAL A 177 -6.66 1.06 -2.10
C VAL A 177 -5.70 1.72 -1.13
N MET A 178 -5.76 3.05 -1.02
CA MET A 178 -4.96 3.80 -0.05
C MET A 178 -5.80 4.19 1.17
N ILE A 179 -5.31 3.82 2.35
CA ILE A 179 -5.94 4.09 3.65
C ILE A 179 -5.06 5.08 4.41
N ASP A 180 -5.62 6.21 4.83
CA ASP A 180 -4.96 7.20 5.67
C ASP A 180 -4.89 6.70 7.13
N VAL A 181 -3.68 6.47 7.64
CA VAL A 181 -3.41 5.94 8.99
C VAL A 181 -2.79 7.03 9.85
N TYR A 182 -3.54 7.49 10.85
CA TYR A 182 -3.10 8.51 11.81
C TYR A 182 -2.35 7.85 12.97
N LEU A 183 -1.02 7.99 12.98
CA LEU A 183 -0.16 7.31 13.97
C LEU A 183 -0.44 7.81 15.40
N ASP A 184 -0.86 9.06 15.57
CA ASP A 184 -1.30 9.65 16.83
C ASP A 184 -2.60 9.05 17.40
N ARG A 185 -3.39 8.33 16.58
CA ARG A 185 -4.60 7.62 17.01
C ARG A 185 -4.36 6.12 17.23
N LEU A 186 -3.16 5.64 16.87
CA LEU A 186 -2.79 4.25 17.00
C LEU A 186 -2.58 3.84 18.47
N GLU A 187 -2.25 4.77 19.36
CA GLU A 187 -2.33 4.62 20.82
C GLU A 187 -3.38 5.59 21.43
N ASP A 188 -3.97 5.20 22.56
CA ASP A 188 -4.95 5.99 23.34
C ASP A 188 -4.39 6.34 24.75
N GLY A 189 -3.17 5.90 25.08
CA GLY A 189 -2.55 5.96 26.41
C GLY A 189 -3.24 5.11 27.49
N ARG A 190 -4.54 4.80 27.31
CA ARG A 190 -5.29 3.82 28.08
C ARG A 190 -4.65 2.44 27.88
N HIS A 191 -4.30 1.77 28.98
CA HIS A 191 -3.63 0.46 28.97
C HIS A 191 -4.63 -0.68 28.66
N SER A 192 -5.48 -0.48 27.65
CA SER A 192 -6.62 -1.32 27.28
C SER A 192 -6.72 -1.37 25.75
N GLY A 193 -5.95 -2.28 25.15
CA GLY A 193 -5.70 -2.30 23.71
C GLY A 193 -5.00 -3.57 23.25
N TYR A 194 -4.44 -3.55 22.06
CA TYR A 194 -3.47 -4.57 21.63
C TYR A 194 -2.09 -4.24 22.20
N LEU A 195 -1.46 -5.18 22.91
CA LEU A 195 -0.14 -5.00 23.51
C LEU A 195 0.96 -5.58 22.62
N GLN A 196 2.00 -4.80 22.34
CA GLN A 196 3.27 -5.27 21.78
C GLN A 196 4.43 -4.76 22.65
N THR A 197 5.51 -5.54 22.76
CA THR A 197 6.74 -5.13 23.44
C THR A 197 7.89 -5.12 22.44
N VAL A 198 8.56 -3.97 22.27
CA VAL A 198 9.66 -3.77 21.31
C VAL A 198 10.74 -2.92 21.99
N GLY A 199 12.01 -3.36 21.94
CA GLY A 199 13.12 -2.67 22.63
C GLY A 199 12.93 -2.53 24.15
N GLY A 200 12.15 -3.42 24.78
CA GLY A 200 11.75 -3.32 26.19
C GLY A 200 10.64 -2.31 26.49
N MET A 201 10.31 -1.41 25.55
CA MET A 201 9.11 -0.55 25.65
C MET A 201 7.85 -1.37 25.35
N SER A 202 6.71 -0.96 25.92
CA SER A 202 5.42 -1.62 25.74
C SER A 202 4.39 -0.64 25.19
N PHE A 203 3.85 -0.96 24.02
CA PHE A 203 2.89 -0.16 23.27
C PHE A 203 1.47 -0.72 23.43
N TYR A 204 0.49 0.15 23.64
CA TYR A 204 -0.91 -0.18 23.92
C TYR A 204 -1.83 0.40 22.84
N TYR A 205 -1.94 -0.33 21.73
CA TYR A 205 -2.65 0.18 20.56
C TYR A 205 -4.16 0.28 20.78
N ASN A 206 -4.73 1.42 20.40
CA ASN A 206 -6.15 1.73 20.46
C ASN A 206 -6.96 0.63 19.74
N ARG A 207 -7.73 -0.12 20.52
CA ARG A 207 -8.47 -1.26 19.98
C ARG A 207 -9.51 -0.85 18.94
N GLU A 208 -10.28 0.22 19.18
CA GLU A 208 -11.37 0.61 18.29
C GLU A 208 -10.82 1.07 16.94
N TYR A 209 -9.71 1.80 16.94
CA TYR A 209 -9.03 2.23 15.71
C TYR A 209 -8.38 1.05 14.96
N VAL A 210 -7.75 0.11 15.68
CA VAL A 210 -7.17 -1.10 15.06
C VAL A 210 -8.25 -2.05 14.54
N ASP A 211 -9.38 -2.21 15.24
CA ASP A 211 -10.48 -3.09 14.80
C ASP A 211 -11.20 -2.52 13.54
N ASP A 212 -11.21 -1.19 13.32
CA ASP A 212 -11.64 -0.60 12.03
C ASP A 212 -10.59 -0.75 10.91
N LEU A 213 -9.30 -0.52 11.19
CA LEU A 213 -8.23 -0.79 10.20
C LEU A 213 -8.26 -2.26 9.74
N ASP A 214 -8.44 -3.19 10.68
CA ASP A 214 -8.70 -4.62 10.45
C ASP A 214 -9.86 -4.86 9.49
N ARG A 215 -10.95 -4.10 9.63
CA ARG A 215 -12.16 -4.19 8.78
C ARG A 215 -11.87 -3.65 7.38
N ARG A 216 -11.26 -2.46 7.27
CA ARG A 216 -10.97 -1.78 5.99
C ARG A 216 -9.95 -2.57 5.16
N ILE A 217 -8.83 -2.99 5.77
CA ILE A 217 -7.73 -3.70 5.10
C ILE A 217 -8.20 -5.08 4.65
N ARG A 218 -8.85 -5.87 5.54
CA ARG A 218 -9.48 -7.15 5.16
C ARG A 218 -10.44 -7.01 4.00
N SER A 219 -11.32 -5.99 4.02
CA SER A 219 -12.30 -5.75 2.95
C SER A 219 -11.64 -5.46 1.60
N ALA A 220 -10.58 -4.65 1.58
CA ALA A 220 -9.84 -4.34 0.37
C ALA A 220 -9.05 -5.56 -0.16
N SER A 221 -8.32 -6.29 0.70
CA SER A 221 -7.62 -7.52 0.29
C SER A 221 -8.60 -8.61 -0.21
N VAL A 222 -9.79 -8.72 0.40
CA VAL A 222 -10.89 -9.58 -0.06
C VAL A 222 -11.38 -9.23 -1.46
N ALA A 223 -11.46 -7.94 -1.78
CA ALA A 223 -11.86 -7.45 -3.09
C ALA A 223 -10.79 -7.65 -4.18
N GLY A 224 -9.61 -8.17 -3.81
CA GLY A 224 -8.44 -8.34 -4.68
C GLY A 224 -7.58 -7.08 -4.82
N SER A 225 -7.79 -6.06 -3.98
CA SER A 225 -7.05 -4.81 -4.03
C SER A 225 -5.73 -4.88 -3.25
N SER A 226 -4.63 -4.41 -3.87
CA SER A 226 -3.38 -4.13 -3.16
C SER A 226 -3.58 -2.96 -2.18
N VAL A 227 -3.36 -3.17 -0.88
CA VAL A 227 -3.69 -2.17 0.16
C VAL A 227 -2.46 -1.37 0.57
N TRP A 228 -2.54 -0.05 0.51
CA TRP A 228 -1.44 0.84 0.91
C TRP A 228 -1.82 1.68 2.13
N LEU A 229 -0.90 1.83 3.07
CA LEU A 229 -1.09 2.68 4.24
C LEU A 229 -0.32 4.00 4.06
N ARG A 230 -1.03 5.13 4.06
CA ARG A 230 -0.41 6.45 4.10
C ARG A 230 -0.35 6.94 5.54
N LEU A 231 0.87 7.11 6.03
CA LEU A 231 1.16 7.33 7.44
C LEU A 231 1.17 8.83 7.71
N LEU A 232 0.23 9.29 8.53
CA LEU A 232 -0.03 10.69 8.81
C LEU A 232 0.01 10.96 10.33
N VAL A 233 0.09 12.24 10.66
CA VAL A 233 -0.19 12.78 12.00
C VAL A 233 -1.39 13.74 11.92
N SER A 234 -2.23 13.78 12.95
CA SER A 234 -3.38 14.69 13.04
C SER A 234 -2.96 16.16 13.18
N PRO A 235 -3.78 17.12 12.72
CA PRO A 235 -3.52 18.54 12.95
C PRO A 235 -4.01 18.92 14.36
N THR A 236 -3.09 19.08 15.32
CA THR A 236 -3.43 19.44 16.71
C THR A 236 -2.51 20.52 17.27
N ASP A 237 -3.08 21.55 17.90
CA ASP A 237 -2.33 22.65 18.52
C ASP A 237 -1.54 22.25 19.79
N THR A 238 -1.74 21.03 20.30
CA THR A 238 -1.12 20.51 21.54
C THR A 238 -0.65 19.06 21.37
N PRO A 239 0.66 18.80 21.19
CA PRO A 239 1.20 17.46 20.93
C PRO A 239 1.52 16.67 22.22
N ASP A 240 0.52 16.46 23.08
CA ASP A 240 0.65 15.57 24.25
C ASP A 240 0.33 14.12 23.83
N GLY A 241 1.33 13.39 23.30
CA GLY A 241 1.18 11.96 22.99
C GLY A 241 2.42 11.30 22.37
N LEU A 242 2.90 11.84 21.25
CA LEU A 242 4.03 11.26 20.50
C LEU A 242 5.08 12.33 20.20
N SER A 243 6.36 11.98 20.44
CA SER A 243 7.50 12.89 20.26
C SER A 243 7.94 13.01 18.80
N TYR A 244 7.02 13.37 17.92
CA TYR A 244 7.35 14.06 16.67
C TYR A 244 7.55 15.54 17.04
N ALA A 245 8.68 16.12 16.61
CA ALA A 245 9.26 17.31 17.24
C ALA A 245 8.29 18.51 17.40
N SER A 246 8.43 19.26 18.50
CA SER A 246 7.58 20.42 18.81
C SER A 246 8.26 21.76 18.52
N SER A 247 7.59 22.66 17.80
CA SER A 247 7.96 24.08 17.69
C SER A 247 6.72 24.93 17.40
N ALA A 248 6.49 25.99 18.18
CA ALA A 248 5.27 26.81 18.10
C ALA A 248 5.34 27.89 16.99
N SER A 249 5.66 27.51 15.74
CA SER A 249 5.88 28.46 14.64
C SER A 249 5.43 27.92 13.26
N TYR A 250 4.59 28.73 12.60
CA TYR A 250 4.06 28.60 11.24
C TYR A 250 3.01 27.51 10.98
N GLY A 251 1.96 27.89 10.24
CA GLY A 251 0.76 27.10 9.99
C GLY A 251 0.92 26.04 8.91
N ALA A 252 1.90 25.15 9.08
CA ALA A 252 1.97 23.91 8.32
C ALA A 252 0.76 23.01 8.69
N ALA A 253 0.20 22.29 7.73
CA ALA A 253 -0.73 21.22 8.04
C ALA A 253 0.09 19.99 8.48
N TYR A 254 0.37 19.90 9.78
CA TYR A 254 1.24 18.86 10.37
C TYR A 254 0.80 17.45 9.96
N ARG A 255 1.54 16.81 9.04
CA ARG A 255 1.21 15.50 8.45
C ARG A 255 2.38 14.53 8.39
N GLY A 256 3.62 15.04 8.39
CA GLY A 256 4.83 14.22 8.29
C GLY A 256 5.18 13.42 9.54
N VAL A 257 6.00 12.38 9.35
CA VAL A 257 6.61 11.57 10.40
C VAL A 257 8.10 11.90 10.45
N VAL A 258 8.65 12.18 11.64
CA VAL A 258 10.02 12.68 11.81
C VAL A 258 10.75 11.89 12.90
N ILE A 259 11.93 11.37 12.58
CA ILE A 259 12.81 10.68 13.55
C ILE A 259 13.94 11.61 13.99
N SER A 260 13.97 11.96 15.28
CA SER A 260 14.94 12.87 15.89
C SER A 260 15.85 12.22 16.95
N ASP A 261 15.44 11.07 17.47
CA ASP A 261 15.98 10.45 18.68
C ASP A 261 15.65 8.94 18.75
N ASP A 262 16.10 8.28 19.81
CA ASP A 262 15.86 6.86 20.08
C ASP A 262 14.38 6.54 20.28
N VAL A 263 13.65 7.38 21.03
CA VAL A 263 12.24 7.17 21.33
C VAL A 263 11.39 7.25 20.06
N SER A 264 11.59 8.28 19.23
CA SER A 264 10.90 8.43 17.93
C SER A 264 11.27 7.31 16.95
N ALA A 265 12.56 6.93 16.85
CA ALA A 265 13.00 5.84 15.99
C ALA A 265 12.36 4.50 16.36
N LEU A 266 12.41 4.13 17.65
CA LEU A 266 11.86 2.88 18.17
C LEU A 266 10.32 2.85 18.09
N THR A 267 9.66 4.00 18.26
CA THR A 267 8.20 4.12 18.15
C THR A 267 7.72 3.93 16.72
N VAL A 268 8.31 4.63 15.74
CA VAL A 268 7.98 4.45 14.31
C VAL A 268 8.22 3.01 13.86
N TYR A 269 9.34 2.41 14.28
CA TYR A 269 9.65 1.01 14.00
C TYR A 269 8.61 0.05 14.61
N ALA A 270 8.27 0.21 15.90
CA ALA A 270 7.29 -0.65 16.56
C ALA A 270 5.90 -0.53 15.92
N TYR A 271 5.47 0.68 15.61
CA TYR A 271 4.18 0.95 14.94
C TYR A 271 4.09 0.23 13.60
N LEU A 272 5.12 0.32 12.76
CA LEU A 272 5.11 -0.37 11.47
C LEU A 272 5.35 -1.87 11.58
N LEU A 273 6.15 -2.33 12.54
CA LEU A 273 6.30 -3.76 12.83
C LEU A 273 4.95 -4.36 13.24
N PHE A 274 4.16 -3.68 14.08
CA PHE A 274 2.80 -4.10 14.44
C PHE A 274 1.89 -4.18 13.22
N LEU A 275 1.81 -3.11 12.42
CA LEU A 275 0.96 -3.06 11.22
C LEU A 275 1.37 -4.15 10.20
N CYS A 276 2.66 -4.25 9.85
CA CYS A 276 3.16 -5.20 8.86
C CYS A 276 3.06 -6.66 9.33
N THR A 277 3.22 -6.93 10.64
CA THR A 277 3.00 -8.28 11.20
C THR A 277 1.52 -8.66 11.22
N ARG A 278 0.63 -7.70 11.47
CA ARG A 278 -0.83 -7.91 11.54
C ARG A 278 -1.46 -8.09 10.15
N TYR A 279 -0.96 -7.37 9.15
CA TYR A 279 -1.47 -7.37 7.78
C TYR A 279 -0.51 -8.09 6.83
N ASN A 280 -0.21 -9.34 7.14
CA ASN A 280 0.76 -10.19 6.44
C ASN A 280 0.15 -11.12 5.37
N GLY A 281 -1.11 -10.89 4.97
CA GLY A 281 -1.89 -11.79 4.12
C GLY A 281 -2.72 -12.84 4.89
N GLY A 282 -2.66 -12.84 6.22
CA GLY A 282 -3.52 -13.66 7.08
C GLY A 282 -4.96 -13.16 7.19
N THR A 283 -5.62 -13.48 8.30
CA THR A 283 -7.07 -13.23 8.53
C THR A 283 -7.50 -11.76 8.45
N ASN A 284 -6.55 -10.82 8.48
CA ASN A 284 -6.80 -9.39 8.51
C ASN A 284 -6.41 -8.69 7.19
N GLY A 285 -6.05 -9.45 6.15
CA GLY A 285 -5.60 -8.93 4.86
C GLY A 285 -4.09 -8.72 4.77
N SER A 286 -3.65 -8.09 3.68
CA SER A 286 -2.26 -7.75 3.38
C SER A 286 -2.07 -6.25 3.22
N VAL A 287 -0.96 -5.71 3.70
CA VAL A 287 -0.44 -4.40 3.29
C VAL A 287 0.66 -4.58 2.26
N ASN A 288 0.51 -3.89 1.13
CA ASN A 288 1.34 -4.03 -0.07
C ASN A 288 2.15 -2.75 -0.36
N GLY A 289 1.89 -1.65 0.35
CA GLY A 289 2.61 -0.38 0.17
C GLY A 289 2.55 0.53 1.40
N ILE A 290 3.59 1.34 1.60
CA ILE A 290 3.73 2.31 2.68
C ILE A 290 4.09 3.67 2.09
N VAL A 291 3.31 4.70 2.43
CA VAL A 291 3.50 6.09 1.99
C VAL A 291 3.79 6.98 3.21
N PRO A 292 5.00 7.54 3.39
CA PRO A 292 5.29 8.42 4.52
C PRO A 292 4.86 9.87 4.24
N GLY A 293 3.84 10.35 4.95
CA GLY A 293 3.36 11.73 4.87
C GLY A 293 2.60 12.05 3.58
N PHE A 294 2.73 13.30 3.15
CA PHE A 294 2.06 13.93 1.99
C PHE A 294 2.96 15.06 1.47
N CYS A 295 3.09 15.22 0.15
CA CYS A 295 3.97 16.20 -0.53
C CYS A 295 5.31 16.37 0.21
N ALA A 296 6.10 15.29 0.24
CA ALA A 296 7.31 15.19 1.06
C ALA A 296 8.42 16.16 0.63
N ASP A 297 8.38 16.67 -0.59
CA ASP A 297 9.25 17.74 -1.10
C ASP A 297 8.91 19.15 -0.54
N GLU A 298 7.78 19.33 0.13
CA GLU A 298 7.32 20.62 0.68
C GLU A 298 7.32 20.64 2.23
N PRO A 299 8.51 20.62 2.88
CA PRO A 299 8.65 20.45 4.34
C PRO A 299 7.95 21.50 5.17
N GLU A 300 8.00 22.76 4.74
CA GLU A 300 7.42 23.91 5.44
C GLU A 300 5.90 23.98 5.34
N LYS A 301 5.27 23.27 4.39
CA LYS A 301 3.82 23.21 4.23
C LYS A 301 3.18 22.05 4.99
N TYR A 302 3.83 20.87 5.01
CA TYR A 302 3.19 19.62 5.44
C TYR A 302 4.00 18.76 6.42
N ASN A 303 5.33 18.75 6.34
CA ASN A 303 6.16 17.75 7.03
C ASN A 303 6.96 18.31 8.23
N PHE A 304 6.54 19.48 8.73
CA PHE A 304 7.01 20.14 9.96
C PHE A 304 8.53 20.32 10.10
N CYS A 305 9.25 20.37 8.99
CA CYS A 305 10.70 20.56 9.03
C CYS A 305 11.04 22.03 8.77
N ALA A 306 11.44 22.74 9.83
CA ALA A 306 11.65 24.20 9.85
C ALA A 306 12.88 24.71 9.04
N SER A 307 13.36 23.93 8.08
CA SER A 307 14.49 24.25 7.22
C SER A 307 14.40 23.51 5.89
N THR A 308 14.32 24.24 4.78
CA THR A 308 14.55 23.68 3.44
C THR A 308 16.04 23.36 3.23
N GLY A 309 16.35 22.44 2.30
CA GLY A 309 17.72 22.04 1.98
C GLY A 309 18.22 20.77 2.69
N PRO A 310 19.54 20.52 2.72
CA PRO A 310 20.10 19.17 2.91
C PRO A 310 19.69 18.42 4.18
N MET A 311 19.57 19.11 5.30
CA MET A 311 19.19 18.48 6.57
C MET A 311 17.79 17.85 6.50
N TYR A 312 16.89 18.37 5.66
CA TYR A 312 15.53 17.87 5.58
C TYR A 312 15.42 16.54 4.81
N TYR A 313 15.98 16.45 3.60
CA TYR A 313 15.90 15.19 2.85
C TYR A 313 16.61 14.05 3.57
N GLU A 314 17.64 14.35 4.38
CA GLU A 314 18.29 13.35 5.23
C GLU A 314 17.35 12.85 6.36
N ILE A 315 16.64 13.76 7.04
CA ILE A 315 15.63 13.39 8.06
C ILE A 315 14.49 12.55 7.45
N TYR A 316 14.02 12.91 6.26
CA TYR A 316 13.02 12.13 5.55
C TYR A 316 13.55 10.76 5.14
N ALA A 317 14.77 10.68 4.60
CA ALA A 317 15.38 9.43 4.15
C ALA A 317 15.74 8.47 5.31
N ARG A 318 16.18 9.00 6.47
CA ARG A 318 16.34 8.23 7.72
C ARG A 318 15.00 7.61 8.17
N THR A 319 13.92 8.39 8.06
CA THR A 319 12.56 7.92 8.35
C THR A 319 12.16 6.81 7.37
N LEU A 320 12.27 7.07 6.06
CA LEU A 320 11.99 6.10 4.99
C LEU A 320 12.79 4.80 5.12
N ALA A 321 14.06 4.87 5.52
CA ALA A 321 14.91 3.69 5.76
C ALA A 321 14.38 2.83 6.92
N ILE A 322 14.01 3.43 8.06
CA ILE A 322 13.41 2.69 9.19
C ILE A 322 12.05 2.08 8.83
N MET A 323 11.26 2.79 8.03
CA MET A 323 10.01 2.24 7.49
C MET A 323 10.27 1.04 6.56
N GLY A 324 11.29 1.12 5.70
CA GLY A 324 11.75 0.01 4.85
C GLY A 324 12.20 -1.22 5.64
N ILE A 325 12.96 -1.02 6.72
CA ILE A 325 13.39 -2.10 7.60
C ILE A 325 12.18 -2.81 8.23
N ALA A 326 11.19 -2.05 8.74
CA ALA A 326 9.96 -2.63 9.30
C ALA A 326 9.05 -3.30 8.24
N ALA A 327 9.02 -2.77 7.01
CA ALA A 327 8.20 -3.27 5.91
C ALA A 327 8.79 -4.47 5.15
N SER A 328 10.12 -4.63 5.17
CA SER A 328 10.88 -5.62 4.38
C SER A 328 10.32 -7.05 4.45
N GLY A 329 10.08 -7.56 5.66
CA GLY A 329 9.54 -8.90 5.90
C GLY A 329 8.10 -9.11 5.45
N ALA A 330 7.35 -8.03 5.15
CA ALA A 330 6.02 -8.10 4.56
C ALA A 330 6.02 -7.96 3.03
N GLY A 331 7.10 -7.44 2.43
CA GLY A 331 7.14 -7.13 0.98
C GLY A 331 6.31 -5.90 0.61
N ALA A 332 6.07 -4.98 1.55
CA ALA A 332 5.33 -3.76 1.26
C ALA A 332 6.23 -2.73 0.57
N ARG A 333 5.78 -2.23 -0.60
CA ARG A 333 6.47 -1.26 -1.44
C ARG A 333 6.66 0.09 -0.71
N LEU A 334 7.86 0.65 -0.76
CA LEU A 334 8.08 2.03 -0.33
C LEU A 334 7.63 3.01 -1.41
N ILE A 335 6.82 4.00 -1.03
CA ILE A 335 6.23 4.99 -1.94
C ILE A 335 6.48 6.38 -1.37
N VAL A 336 7.19 7.25 -2.08
CA VAL A 336 7.48 8.62 -1.64
C VAL A 336 6.50 9.59 -2.30
N PRO A 337 5.62 10.26 -1.53
CA PRO A 337 4.72 11.26 -2.06
C PRO A 337 5.48 12.56 -2.36
N VAL A 338 5.31 13.12 -3.55
CA VAL A 338 5.86 14.42 -3.97
C VAL A 338 4.74 15.30 -4.52
N SER A 339 4.91 16.61 -4.46
CA SER A 339 3.97 17.58 -5.00
C SER A 339 3.93 17.55 -6.53
N ASP A 340 2.88 18.14 -7.08
CA ASP A 340 2.79 18.47 -8.50
C ASP A 340 3.44 19.83 -8.85
N SER A 341 4.12 20.51 -7.91
CA SER A 341 4.74 21.82 -8.16
C SER A 341 5.81 21.77 -9.28
N CYS A 342 5.71 22.67 -10.27
CA CYS A 342 6.66 22.79 -11.39
C CYS A 342 7.21 24.20 -11.60
N GLY A 343 8.35 24.28 -12.29
CA GLY A 343 8.86 25.52 -12.86
C GLY A 343 8.02 26.01 -14.05
N VAL A 344 8.25 27.27 -14.47
CA VAL A 344 7.59 27.89 -15.64
C VAL A 344 7.94 27.17 -16.97
N ASP A 345 9.00 26.36 -16.95
CA ASP A 345 9.45 25.45 -18.01
C ASP A 345 8.84 24.04 -17.92
N GLY A 346 7.93 23.81 -16.96
CA GLY A 346 7.28 22.51 -16.71
C GLY A 346 8.17 21.48 -16.02
N GLN A 347 9.37 21.84 -15.53
CA GLN A 347 10.23 20.90 -14.82
C GLN A 347 9.74 20.67 -13.38
N PRO A 348 9.70 19.42 -12.86
CA PRO A 348 9.24 19.16 -11.50
C PRO A 348 10.20 19.71 -10.44
N LEU A 349 9.66 20.44 -9.44
CA LEU A 349 10.48 21.05 -8.38
C LEU A 349 10.98 20.04 -7.34
N PHE A 350 10.33 18.87 -7.21
CA PHE A 350 10.71 17.82 -6.27
C PHE A 350 12.08 17.16 -6.55
N THR A 351 12.68 17.38 -7.73
CA THR A 351 13.82 16.58 -8.22
C THR A 351 15.03 16.62 -7.27
N ASP A 352 15.37 17.77 -6.70
CA ASP A 352 16.50 17.88 -5.77
C ASP A 352 16.21 17.32 -4.36
N PHE A 353 14.94 17.26 -3.95
CA PHE A 353 14.52 16.49 -2.77
C PHE A 353 14.70 14.99 -3.02
N VAL A 354 14.22 14.49 -4.17
CA VAL A 354 14.35 13.06 -4.52
C VAL A 354 15.81 12.65 -4.68
N ARG A 355 16.68 13.49 -5.26
CA ARG A 355 18.14 13.23 -5.28
C ARG A 355 18.71 13.03 -3.88
N GLY A 356 18.38 13.91 -2.94
CA GLY A 356 18.86 13.83 -1.57
C GLY A 356 18.37 12.58 -0.82
N VAL A 357 17.10 12.18 -1.05
CA VAL A 357 16.56 10.92 -0.51
C VAL A 357 17.22 9.70 -1.17
N ALA A 358 17.36 9.71 -2.50
CA ALA A 358 17.93 8.60 -3.25
C ALA A 358 19.42 8.37 -2.95
N ASP A 359 20.21 9.42 -2.78
CA ASP A 359 21.61 9.35 -2.37
C ASP A 359 21.77 8.70 -0.99
N TYR A 360 20.97 9.11 0.01
CA TYR A 360 20.98 8.49 1.34
C TYR A 360 20.54 7.01 1.29
N ILE A 361 19.41 6.72 0.64
CA ILE A 361 18.86 5.37 0.54
C ILE A 361 19.83 4.42 -0.18
N SER A 362 20.49 4.88 -1.26
CA SER A 362 21.46 4.08 -2.04
C SER A 362 22.80 3.86 -1.34
N LYS A 363 23.17 4.71 -0.36
CA LYS A 363 24.41 4.57 0.42
C LYS A 363 24.26 3.66 1.63
N HIS A 364 23.10 3.72 2.28
CA HIS A 364 22.91 3.12 3.60
C HIS A 364 21.97 1.91 3.60
N THR A 365 21.26 1.65 2.48
CA THR A 365 20.31 0.52 2.34
C THR A 365 20.39 -0.11 0.94
N GLY A 366 19.63 -1.19 0.73
CA GLY A 366 19.36 -1.79 -0.58
C GLY A 366 17.90 -1.66 -1.01
N PHE A 367 17.12 -0.72 -0.45
CA PHE A 367 15.70 -0.56 -0.78
C PHE A 367 15.49 0.25 -2.06
N GLY A 368 14.50 -0.17 -2.85
CA GLY A 368 13.91 0.67 -3.90
C GLY A 368 12.65 1.38 -3.40
N PHE A 369 12.33 2.54 -3.98
CA PHE A 369 11.08 3.27 -3.73
C PHE A 369 10.44 3.79 -5.02
N THR A 370 9.12 3.87 -5.03
CA THR A 370 8.30 4.40 -6.15
C THR A 370 7.93 5.85 -5.85
N LEU A 371 7.91 6.73 -6.86
CA LEU A 371 7.41 8.09 -6.68
C LEU A 371 5.89 8.14 -6.86
N MET A 372 5.21 8.89 -6.00
CA MET A 372 3.78 9.19 -6.15
C MET A 372 3.58 10.70 -6.19
N LEU A 373 3.02 11.24 -7.26
CA LEU A 373 2.60 12.65 -7.27
C LEU A 373 1.26 12.75 -6.54
N ASP A 374 1.20 13.52 -5.45
CA ASP A 374 -0.03 13.76 -4.68
C ASP A 374 -0.58 15.14 -5.06
N SER A 375 -1.38 15.16 -6.13
CA SER A 375 -1.88 16.33 -6.83
C SER A 375 -3.25 16.78 -6.32
N THR A 376 -3.44 18.09 -6.18
CA THR A 376 -4.74 18.72 -5.90
C THR A 376 -5.34 19.42 -7.11
N HIS A 377 -4.68 19.35 -8.26
CA HIS A 377 -4.98 20.17 -9.42
C HIS A 377 -5.60 19.37 -10.57
N ASN A 378 -6.29 20.07 -11.47
CA ASN A 378 -6.98 19.49 -12.62
C ASN A 378 -6.19 19.81 -13.91
N ALA A 379 -6.46 19.08 -15.00
CA ALA A 379 -5.98 19.46 -16.33
C ALA A 379 -6.77 20.63 -16.94
N TYR A 380 -8.04 20.78 -16.51
CA TYR A 380 -8.96 21.79 -16.99
C TYR A 380 -9.80 22.34 -15.83
N HIS A 381 -10.10 23.63 -15.87
CA HIS A 381 -11.03 24.30 -14.97
C HIS A 381 -12.48 24.09 -15.44
N ILE A 382 -12.97 22.87 -15.22
CA ILE A 382 -14.37 22.47 -15.44
C ILE A 382 -15.07 22.43 -14.08
N ASP A 383 -16.26 23.03 -14.01
CA ASP A 383 -17.20 22.95 -12.89
C ASP A 383 -18.56 22.41 -13.38
N ASP A 384 -19.48 22.13 -12.47
CA ASP A 384 -20.78 21.53 -12.84
C ASP A 384 -21.68 22.48 -13.70
N SER A 385 -21.31 23.75 -13.90
CA SER A 385 -22.01 24.69 -14.81
C SER A 385 -21.52 24.63 -16.27
N TYR A 386 -20.73 23.61 -16.62
CA TYR A 386 -20.45 23.20 -18.00
C TYR A 386 -21.44 22.15 -18.53
N PHE A 387 -22.36 21.68 -17.69
CA PHE A 387 -23.32 20.63 -18.01
C PHE A 387 -24.75 21.17 -17.91
N ASP A 388 -25.59 20.83 -18.88
CA ASP A 388 -27.03 21.10 -18.85
C ASP A 388 -27.72 20.13 -17.87
N LEU A 389 -27.42 20.30 -16.58
CA LEU A 389 -28.14 19.62 -15.52
C LEU A 389 -29.61 20.07 -15.53
N PRO A 390 -30.58 19.16 -15.41
CA PRO A 390 -31.95 19.55 -15.09
C PRO A 390 -31.94 20.43 -13.85
N ASN A 391 -32.74 21.51 -13.86
CA ASN A 391 -33.10 22.18 -12.62
C ASN A 391 -33.99 21.23 -11.82
N ASP A 392 -33.36 20.43 -10.94
CA ASP A 392 -34.03 19.71 -9.87
C ASP A 392 -34.58 20.71 -8.86
N GLY A 393 -35.70 21.36 -9.24
CA GLY A 393 -36.53 22.15 -8.35
C GLY A 393 -36.99 21.26 -7.20
N GLY A 394 -36.57 21.62 -5.97
CA GLY A 394 -36.74 20.77 -4.81
C GLY A 394 -38.20 20.63 -4.38
N ASP A 395 -38.60 19.38 -4.12
CA ASP A 395 -39.64 18.94 -3.19
C ASP A 395 -41.01 19.67 -3.22
N ASP A 396 -41.82 19.35 -4.24
CA ASP A 396 -43.29 19.50 -4.20
C ASP A 396 -43.97 18.16 -3.83
N THR A 397 -43.57 17.57 -2.69
CA THR A 397 -44.34 16.49 -2.04
C THR A 397 -44.66 16.74 -0.56
N ALA A 398 -44.69 18.01 -0.17
CA ALA A 398 -45.26 18.46 1.10
C ALA A 398 -46.76 18.82 0.93
N ASP A 399 -47.64 18.02 1.52
CA ASP A 399 -49.09 18.26 1.59
C ASP A 399 -49.44 18.99 2.90
N ASP A 400 -49.02 20.26 3.02
CA ASP A 400 -49.38 21.18 4.10
C ASP A 400 -50.12 22.41 3.56
N GLY A 401 -51.36 22.17 3.11
CA GLY A 401 -52.23 23.20 2.55
C GLY A 401 -52.72 24.26 3.55
N GLU A 402 -52.29 25.51 3.36
CA GLU A 402 -53.01 26.73 3.74
C GLU A 402 -52.85 27.78 2.62
N GLU A 403 -53.90 28.02 1.81
CA GLU A 403 -53.92 29.05 0.77
C GLU A 403 -53.94 30.47 1.40
N PRO A 404 -53.09 31.41 0.94
CA PRO A 404 -53.32 32.83 1.09
C PRO A 404 -53.94 33.41 -0.20
N ASP A 405 -55.18 33.90 -0.12
CA ASP A 405 -55.81 34.67 -1.22
C ASP A 405 -54.98 35.92 -1.58
N ASP A 406 -54.48 36.02 -2.83
CA ASP A 406 -54.05 37.29 -3.43
C ASP A 406 -54.72 37.50 -4.82
N PRO A 407 -55.80 38.31 -4.89
CA PRO A 407 -56.71 38.30 -6.04
C PRO A 407 -56.49 39.47 -7.04
N ASP A 408 -55.26 39.72 -7.51
CA ASP A 408 -55.01 40.82 -8.49
C ASP A 408 -53.96 40.53 -9.59
N HIS A 409 -54.13 39.40 -10.30
CA HIS A 409 -53.51 39.20 -11.63
C HIS A 409 -54.57 38.85 -12.68
N SER A 410 -55.06 39.88 -13.37
CA SER A 410 -55.93 39.73 -14.54
C SER A 410 -55.16 39.21 -15.75
N TYR A 411 -55.58 38.08 -16.31
CA TYR A 411 -55.05 37.54 -17.56
C TYR A 411 -55.51 38.38 -18.77
N ASP A 412 -54.59 39.11 -19.41
CA ASP A 412 -54.83 39.89 -20.63
C ASP A 412 -54.52 39.03 -21.87
N PRO A 413 -55.52 38.66 -22.70
CA PRO A 413 -55.35 37.69 -23.78
C PRO A 413 -54.81 38.27 -25.10
N ASP A 414 -54.54 39.58 -25.18
CA ASP A 414 -54.16 40.27 -26.44
C ASP A 414 -52.64 40.54 -26.58
N LEU A 415 -51.78 39.96 -25.73
CA LEU A 415 -50.32 39.92 -25.97
C LEU A 415 -49.98 38.79 -26.96
N PRO A 416 -49.12 39.03 -27.98
CA PRO A 416 -48.68 37.99 -28.90
C PRO A 416 -47.72 37.01 -28.21
N ASP A 417 -47.69 35.77 -28.69
CA ASP A 417 -46.68 34.78 -28.33
C ASP A 417 -45.29 35.23 -28.85
N ASP A 418 -44.55 35.99 -28.05
CA ASP A 418 -43.10 36.14 -28.24
C ASP A 418 -42.47 34.75 -28.08
N GLU A 419 -41.92 34.18 -29.16
CA GLU A 419 -41.16 32.93 -29.10
C GLU A 419 -39.98 33.11 -28.14
N PHE A 420 -40.13 32.59 -26.91
CA PHE A 420 -39.02 32.41 -25.98
C PHE A 420 -38.10 31.32 -26.53
N THR A 421 -37.33 31.71 -27.54
CA THR A 421 -36.13 31.02 -27.97
C THR A 421 -35.14 31.18 -26.80
N PRO A 422 -34.78 30.11 -26.09
CA PRO A 422 -33.72 30.22 -25.10
C PRO A 422 -32.47 30.75 -25.83
N PRO A 423 -31.73 31.73 -25.26
CA PRO A 423 -30.50 32.17 -25.90
C PRO A 423 -29.60 30.95 -26.10
N GLU A 424 -29.04 30.79 -27.30
CA GLU A 424 -28.00 29.78 -27.54
C GLU A 424 -26.83 30.09 -26.60
N THR A 425 -26.77 29.37 -25.47
CA THR A 425 -25.68 29.50 -24.50
C THR A 425 -24.43 28.93 -25.15
N GLU A 426 -23.58 29.82 -25.66
CA GLU A 426 -22.25 29.48 -26.19
C GLU A 426 -21.55 28.53 -25.22
N ARG A 427 -21.39 27.28 -25.64
CA ARG A 427 -20.90 26.20 -24.79
C ARG A 427 -19.49 26.54 -24.34
N LYS A 428 -19.31 26.82 -23.04
CA LYS A 428 -18.03 27.23 -22.46
C LYS A 428 -16.93 26.24 -22.88
N GLU A 429 -15.89 26.73 -23.54
CA GLU A 429 -14.71 25.91 -23.84
C GLU A 429 -13.96 25.62 -22.53
N PRO A 430 -13.62 24.35 -22.21
CA PRO A 430 -12.85 24.01 -21.03
C PRO A 430 -11.50 24.74 -20.98
N VAL A 431 -11.29 25.57 -19.94
CA VAL A 431 -10.04 26.31 -19.76
C VAL A 431 -8.94 25.37 -19.28
N LYS A 432 -7.96 25.11 -20.14
CA LYS A 432 -6.80 24.23 -19.87
C LYS A 432 -5.77 24.88 -18.94
N THR A 433 -5.29 24.10 -17.98
CA THR A 433 -4.12 24.41 -17.14
C THR A 433 -2.83 24.48 -17.97
N LEU A 434 -1.96 25.42 -17.63
CA LEU A 434 -0.65 25.60 -18.26
C LEU A 434 0.50 25.48 -17.22
N PRO A 435 1.72 25.08 -17.62
CA PRO A 435 2.89 25.10 -16.72
C PRO A 435 3.23 26.47 -16.11
N SER A 436 2.72 27.56 -16.70
CA SER A 436 2.80 28.91 -16.13
C SER A 436 2.07 29.06 -14.79
N ASP A 437 1.13 28.16 -14.51
CA ASP A 437 0.25 28.21 -13.35
C ASP A 437 0.92 27.55 -12.12
N GLY A 438 2.09 26.92 -12.33
CA GLY A 438 3.00 26.45 -11.29
C GLY A 438 2.89 24.96 -10.93
N TYR A 439 2.09 24.18 -11.67
CA TYR A 439 1.86 22.76 -11.38
C TYR A 439 1.80 21.87 -12.63
N ILE A 440 2.22 20.63 -12.45
CA ILE A 440 2.06 19.52 -13.40
C ILE A 440 0.61 19.07 -13.32
N CYS A 441 -0.03 18.96 -14.47
CA CYS A 441 -1.30 18.24 -14.61
C CYS A 441 -1.08 17.06 -15.57
N THR A 442 -2.10 16.21 -15.71
CA THR A 442 -2.07 15.07 -16.65
C THR A 442 -1.86 15.49 -18.11
N ASP A 443 -2.03 16.78 -18.41
CA ASP A 443 -1.91 17.40 -19.73
C ASP A 443 -0.54 18.08 -19.97
N SER A 444 0.26 18.27 -18.90
CA SER A 444 1.66 18.74 -18.95
C SER A 444 2.68 17.68 -18.52
N ILE A 445 2.21 16.45 -18.27
CA ILE A 445 2.95 15.33 -17.68
C ILE A 445 4.18 14.84 -18.47
N ALA A 446 4.37 15.27 -19.72
CA ALA A 446 5.47 14.80 -20.58
C ALA A 446 6.89 15.03 -20.00
N ALA A 447 7.07 16.01 -19.11
CA ALA A 447 8.34 16.24 -18.41
C ALA A 447 8.61 15.20 -17.30
N LEU A 448 7.56 14.58 -16.74
CA LEU A 448 7.65 13.74 -15.56
C LEU A 448 8.39 12.41 -15.81
N PRO A 449 8.02 11.55 -16.80
CA PRO A 449 8.76 10.32 -17.06
C PRO A 449 10.25 10.57 -17.34
N ALA A 450 10.58 11.64 -18.07
CA ALA A 450 11.97 12.00 -18.36
C ALA A 450 12.78 12.40 -17.10
N ALA A 451 12.15 13.11 -16.16
CA ALA A 451 12.77 13.41 -14.87
C ALA A 451 12.98 12.13 -14.04
N ILE A 452 12.04 11.19 -14.06
CA ILE A 452 12.12 9.93 -13.30
C ILE A 452 13.16 8.98 -13.92
N ASP A 453 13.21 8.81 -15.24
CA ASP A 453 14.27 8.05 -15.91
C ASP A 453 15.66 8.63 -15.63
N THR A 454 15.77 9.96 -15.52
CA THR A 454 17.02 10.64 -15.12
C THR A 454 17.38 10.30 -13.68
N LEU A 455 16.42 10.40 -12.74
CA LEU A 455 16.64 10.07 -11.33
C LEU A 455 16.99 8.59 -11.11
N HIS A 456 16.35 7.66 -11.84
CA HIS A 456 16.71 6.24 -11.85
C HIS A 456 18.10 5.99 -12.46
N GLY A 457 18.47 6.75 -13.49
CA GLY A 457 19.81 6.71 -14.11
C GLY A 457 20.92 7.27 -13.20
N GLU A 458 20.59 8.22 -12.32
CA GLU A 458 21.47 8.70 -11.25
C GLU A 458 21.53 7.71 -10.07
N TYR A 459 20.37 7.15 -9.65
CA TYR A 459 20.23 6.28 -8.47
C TYR A 459 19.25 5.13 -8.72
N SER A 460 19.75 3.88 -8.74
CA SER A 460 18.92 2.68 -8.97
C SER A 460 17.87 2.40 -7.88
N ALA A 461 17.92 3.10 -6.74
CA ALA A 461 16.89 3.04 -5.70
C ALA A 461 15.57 3.73 -6.09
N VAL A 462 15.60 4.67 -7.05
CA VAL A 462 14.38 5.30 -7.58
C VAL A 462 13.77 4.36 -8.62
N SER A 463 12.50 3.99 -8.51
CA SER A 463 11.82 3.21 -9.56
C SER A 463 11.59 4.06 -10.81
N ARG A 464 11.57 3.43 -11.99
CA ARG A 464 11.02 4.05 -13.22
C ARG A 464 9.51 4.21 -13.16
N GLU A 465 8.84 3.37 -12.38
CA GLU A 465 7.41 3.46 -12.17
C GLU A 465 7.05 4.69 -11.35
N PHE A 466 5.95 5.33 -11.73
CA PHE A 466 5.35 6.42 -10.97
C PHE A 466 3.87 6.20 -10.78
N ILE A 467 3.35 6.77 -9.69
CA ILE A 467 1.93 6.73 -9.32
C ILE A 467 1.42 8.17 -9.38
N TRP A 468 0.17 8.35 -9.80
CA TRP A 468 -0.55 9.60 -9.64
C TRP A 468 -1.65 9.44 -8.60
N CYS A 469 -1.68 10.32 -7.62
CA CYS A 469 -2.70 10.41 -6.59
C CYS A 469 -3.37 11.76 -6.75
N TRP A 470 -4.67 11.79 -7.02
CA TRP A 470 -5.43 13.01 -7.26
C TRP A 470 -6.48 13.20 -6.17
N THR A 471 -6.38 14.34 -5.49
CA THR A 471 -7.34 14.79 -4.49
C THR A 471 -8.11 15.98 -5.08
N PRO A 472 -9.23 15.75 -5.81
CA PRO A 472 -10.02 16.83 -6.41
C PRO A 472 -10.42 17.90 -5.38
N GLY A 473 -10.38 19.17 -5.81
CA GLY A 473 -10.83 20.31 -5.02
C GLY A 473 -12.32 20.25 -4.68
N ALA A 474 -12.76 21.14 -3.79
CA ALA A 474 -14.13 21.13 -3.27
C ALA A 474 -15.18 21.54 -4.32
N GLU A 475 -14.75 22.34 -5.31
CA GLU A 475 -15.49 22.73 -6.52
C GLU A 475 -15.57 21.62 -7.59
N THR A 476 -14.73 20.59 -7.49
CA THR A 476 -14.71 19.46 -8.41
C THR A 476 -15.67 18.36 -7.91
N SER A 477 -16.95 18.51 -8.26
CA SER A 477 -18.07 17.63 -7.87
C SER A 477 -18.76 16.97 -9.07
N GLY A 478 -19.80 16.17 -8.81
CA GLY A 478 -20.84 15.84 -9.79
C GLY A 478 -20.34 15.29 -11.13
N SER A 479 -20.73 15.96 -12.21
CA SER A 479 -20.38 15.64 -13.59
C SER A 479 -18.95 16.09 -13.93
N ALA A 480 -18.50 17.23 -13.39
CA ALA A 480 -17.14 17.73 -13.57
C ALA A 480 -16.09 16.71 -13.06
N LEU A 481 -16.30 16.18 -11.86
CA LEU A 481 -15.48 15.11 -11.26
C LEU A 481 -15.45 13.86 -12.16
N SER A 482 -16.60 13.47 -12.73
CA SER A 482 -16.67 12.29 -13.58
C SER A 482 -15.95 12.50 -14.93
N VAL A 483 -16.08 13.68 -15.56
CA VAL A 483 -15.31 14.03 -16.78
C VAL A 483 -13.81 14.06 -16.50
N LEU A 484 -13.39 14.75 -15.43
CA LEU A 484 -11.98 14.91 -15.08
C LEU A 484 -11.35 13.57 -14.65
N TYR A 485 -12.08 12.70 -13.96
CA TYR A 485 -11.62 11.34 -13.67
C TYR A 485 -11.41 10.52 -14.96
N ALA A 486 -12.35 10.54 -15.90
CA ALA A 486 -12.19 9.86 -17.20
C ALA A 486 -10.95 10.38 -17.95
N TYR A 487 -10.80 11.70 -18.03
CA TYR A 487 -9.68 12.36 -18.72
C TYR A 487 -8.34 11.99 -18.08
N ASN A 488 -8.21 12.16 -16.76
CA ASN A 488 -6.99 11.85 -16.01
C ASN A 488 -6.61 10.37 -16.14
N TYR A 489 -7.59 9.45 -16.02
CA TYR A 489 -7.36 8.02 -16.14
C TYR A 489 -6.75 7.63 -17.49
N VAL A 490 -7.31 8.16 -18.58
CA VAL A 490 -6.83 7.92 -19.96
C VAL A 490 -5.45 8.55 -20.18
N ALA A 491 -5.26 9.80 -19.75
CA ALA A 491 -4.01 10.53 -19.86
C ALA A 491 -2.85 9.81 -19.15
N LEU A 492 -3.09 9.35 -17.92
CA LEU A 492 -2.10 8.67 -17.08
C LEU A 492 -1.72 7.30 -17.61
N ALA A 493 -2.68 6.55 -18.16
CA ALA A 493 -2.40 5.29 -18.84
C ALA A 493 -1.57 5.51 -20.11
N ALA A 494 -1.88 6.54 -20.91
CA ALA A 494 -1.09 6.91 -22.08
C ALA A 494 0.31 7.45 -21.72
N ALA A 495 0.50 8.01 -20.52
CA ALA A 495 1.77 8.45 -19.98
C ALA A 495 2.59 7.33 -19.30
N GLY A 496 2.04 6.11 -19.18
CA GLY A 496 2.73 4.97 -18.58
C GLY A 496 2.80 4.99 -17.05
N ALA A 497 1.86 5.66 -16.37
CA ALA A 497 1.77 5.58 -14.91
C ALA A 497 1.43 4.15 -14.45
N SER A 498 2.05 3.70 -13.36
CA SER A 498 1.80 2.38 -12.75
C SER A 498 0.50 2.31 -11.93
N GLY A 499 0.00 3.46 -11.49
CA GLY A 499 -1.28 3.57 -10.79
C GLY A 499 -1.84 4.99 -10.76
N TYR A 500 -3.17 5.08 -10.75
CA TYR A 500 -3.93 6.31 -10.61
C TYR A 500 -4.96 6.17 -9.49
N ILE A 501 -4.75 6.88 -8.38
CA ILE A 501 -5.64 6.91 -7.22
C ILE A 501 -6.50 8.17 -7.26
N LEU A 502 -7.83 7.99 -7.22
CA LEU A 502 -8.76 9.05 -6.83
C LEU A 502 -8.92 9.05 -5.30
N ARG A 503 -8.50 10.14 -4.64
CA ARG A 503 -8.73 10.39 -3.21
C ARG A 503 -9.96 11.28 -3.02
N THR A 504 -11.05 10.73 -2.52
CA THR A 504 -12.28 11.52 -2.28
C THR A 504 -13.17 10.90 -1.19
N ASP A 505 -13.98 11.74 -0.56
CA ASP A 505 -14.99 11.35 0.43
C ASP A 505 -16.07 10.41 -0.16
N SER A 506 -16.88 9.79 0.70
CA SER A 506 -17.96 8.88 0.30
C SER A 506 -18.96 9.52 -0.66
N ASP A 507 -19.20 10.82 -0.49
CA ASP A 507 -20.35 11.50 -1.07
C ASP A 507 -20.02 11.93 -2.50
N ARG A 508 -18.86 12.55 -2.72
CA ARG A 508 -18.28 12.76 -4.06
C ARG A 508 -17.86 11.44 -4.72
N PHE A 509 -17.46 10.41 -3.97
CA PHE A 509 -17.22 9.10 -4.57
C PHE A 509 -18.52 8.53 -5.18
N SER A 510 -19.67 8.72 -4.54
CA SER A 510 -20.94 8.16 -5.02
C SER A 510 -21.29 8.60 -6.45
N THR A 511 -21.04 9.87 -6.82
CA THR A 511 -21.39 10.42 -8.14
C THR A 511 -20.57 9.82 -9.28
N VAL A 512 -19.29 9.52 -9.02
CA VAL A 512 -18.35 8.95 -10.02
C VAL A 512 -18.24 7.42 -9.94
N SER A 513 -18.78 6.79 -8.88
CA SER A 513 -18.66 5.35 -8.59
C SER A 513 -19.03 4.42 -9.76
N HIS A 514 -20.04 4.80 -10.58
CA HIS A 514 -20.42 4.05 -11.78
C HIS A 514 -19.29 4.02 -12.82
N LEU A 515 -18.72 5.19 -13.13
CA LEU A 515 -17.58 5.28 -14.05
C LEU A 515 -16.39 4.49 -13.51
N VAL A 516 -16.00 4.69 -12.25
CA VAL A 516 -14.89 3.95 -11.63
C VAL A 516 -15.12 2.43 -11.73
N LYS A 517 -16.37 1.96 -11.62
CA LYS A 517 -16.69 0.53 -11.73
C LYS A 517 -16.44 -0.07 -13.12
N TYR A 518 -16.56 0.71 -14.19
CA TYR A 518 -16.56 0.20 -15.58
C TYR A 518 -15.44 0.74 -16.48
N ILE A 519 -14.67 1.74 -16.05
CA ILE A 519 -13.59 2.35 -16.86
C ILE A 519 -12.45 1.38 -17.24
N ASP A 520 -12.25 0.31 -16.48
CA ASP A 520 -11.26 -0.76 -16.71
C ASP A 520 -11.87 -2.03 -17.37
N THR A 521 -13.00 -1.88 -18.07
CA THR A 521 -13.80 -3.02 -18.54
C THR A 521 -14.15 -2.99 -20.03
N ASP A 522 -14.79 -4.07 -20.51
CA ASP A 522 -15.39 -4.16 -21.85
C ASP A 522 -16.50 -3.12 -22.12
N SER A 523 -16.87 -2.30 -21.11
CA SER A 523 -17.76 -1.14 -21.26
C SER A 523 -17.03 0.22 -21.38
N PHE A 524 -15.69 0.28 -21.30
CA PHE A 524 -14.91 1.53 -21.26
C PHE A 524 -15.33 2.60 -22.29
N GLU A 525 -15.45 2.23 -23.57
CA GLU A 525 -15.79 3.20 -24.63
C GLU A 525 -17.17 3.83 -24.42
N LYS A 526 -18.16 3.02 -24.02
CA LYS A 526 -19.52 3.48 -23.71
C LYS A 526 -19.54 4.40 -22.49
N GLU A 527 -18.83 4.02 -21.44
CA GLU A 527 -18.86 4.71 -20.14
C GLU A 527 -18.01 5.99 -20.13
N THR A 528 -17.20 6.24 -21.16
CA THR A 528 -16.36 7.45 -21.26
C THR A 528 -16.70 8.37 -22.43
N ALA A 529 -17.59 7.96 -23.33
CA ALA A 529 -17.97 8.73 -24.53
C ALA A 529 -18.45 10.17 -24.22
N TYR A 530 -19.25 10.37 -23.17
CA TYR A 530 -19.78 11.69 -22.79
C TYR A 530 -18.66 12.70 -22.42
N ALA A 531 -17.51 12.23 -21.94
CA ALA A 531 -16.38 13.10 -21.63
C ALA A 531 -15.67 13.58 -22.91
N LEU A 532 -15.59 12.75 -23.95
CA LEU A 532 -15.06 13.15 -25.26
C LEU A 532 -15.88 14.28 -25.89
N GLU A 533 -17.20 14.26 -25.72
CA GLU A 533 -18.09 15.34 -26.17
C GLU A 533 -17.77 16.68 -25.50
N ILE A 534 -17.33 16.70 -24.24
CA ILE A 534 -16.95 17.93 -23.51
C ILE A 534 -15.63 18.51 -24.05
N PHE A 535 -14.67 17.65 -24.41
CA PHE A 535 -13.39 18.06 -25.02
C PHE A 535 -13.44 18.23 -26.55
N GLY A 536 -14.61 18.02 -27.18
CA GLY A 536 -14.81 18.17 -28.63
C GLY A 536 -14.08 17.15 -29.49
N ALA A 537 -13.64 16.02 -28.92
CA ALA A 537 -12.84 14.99 -29.59
C ALA A 537 -13.68 13.81 -30.07
N ALA A 538 -13.27 13.15 -31.15
CA ALA A 538 -13.92 11.96 -31.68
C ALA A 538 -13.41 10.65 -31.05
N SER A 539 -12.25 10.67 -30.38
CA SER A 539 -11.71 9.49 -29.67
C SER A 539 -10.65 9.84 -28.62
N TRP A 540 -10.47 8.97 -27.63
CA TRP A 540 -9.37 9.10 -26.66
C TRP A 540 -7.97 9.08 -27.30
N LYS A 541 -7.82 8.43 -28.47
CA LYS A 541 -6.56 8.37 -29.21
C LYS A 541 -6.24 9.65 -29.98
N GLU A 542 -7.23 10.52 -30.20
CA GLU A 542 -7.04 11.85 -30.76
C GLU A 542 -6.43 12.80 -29.73
N LEU A 543 -6.95 12.77 -28.49
CA LEU A 543 -6.39 13.49 -27.35
C LEU A 543 -5.02 12.92 -26.92
N PHE A 544 -4.89 11.58 -26.90
CA PHE A 544 -3.71 10.88 -26.43
C PHE A 544 -3.22 9.84 -27.45
N PRO A 545 -2.34 10.21 -28.41
CA PRO A 545 -1.89 9.31 -29.47
C PRO A 545 -1.19 8.02 -28.98
N GLY A 546 -0.61 8.04 -27.78
CA GLY A 546 0.01 6.88 -27.12
C GLY A 546 -0.98 5.92 -26.44
N PHE A 547 -2.27 6.27 -26.36
CA PHE A 547 -3.28 5.45 -25.69
C PHE A 547 -3.61 4.16 -26.47
N ASP A 548 -3.74 3.07 -25.72
CA ASP A 548 -4.28 1.79 -26.19
C ASP A 548 -5.35 1.27 -25.20
N ALA A 549 -6.61 1.26 -25.64
CA ALA A 549 -7.73 0.74 -24.86
C ALA A 549 -7.58 -0.76 -24.54
N ALA A 550 -6.91 -1.52 -25.41
CA ALA A 550 -6.71 -2.96 -25.22
C ALA A 550 -5.74 -3.29 -24.07
N ALA A 551 -4.87 -2.34 -23.69
CA ALA A 551 -3.99 -2.47 -22.53
C ALA A 551 -4.71 -2.30 -21.18
N ILE A 552 -5.96 -1.82 -21.20
CA ILE A 552 -6.70 -1.38 -20.00
C ILE A 552 -7.98 -2.21 -19.78
N GLY A 553 -8.71 -2.55 -20.85
CA GLY A 553 -9.98 -3.29 -20.80
C GLY A 553 -9.86 -4.77 -20.42
N GLY A 554 -9.03 -5.11 -19.44
CA GLY A 554 -8.72 -6.48 -19.05
C GLY A 554 -9.77 -7.15 -18.16
N ARG A 555 -10.63 -6.39 -17.48
CA ARG A 555 -11.65 -6.93 -16.56
C ARG A 555 -13.01 -7.00 -17.24
N ARG A 556 -13.75 -8.10 -17.06
CA ARG A 556 -15.07 -8.28 -17.70
C ARG A 556 -16.17 -8.39 -16.67
N ILE A 557 -17.26 -7.61 -16.81
CA ILE A 557 -18.41 -7.67 -15.89
C ILE A 557 -19.63 -8.28 -16.59
N VAL A 558 -20.09 -9.42 -16.09
CA VAL A 558 -21.29 -10.13 -16.60
C VAL A 558 -22.43 -9.96 -15.60
N THR A 559 -23.40 -9.11 -15.90
CA THR A 559 -24.60 -8.94 -15.07
C THR A 559 -25.67 -9.95 -15.48
N VAL A 560 -26.27 -10.65 -14.50
CA VAL A 560 -27.36 -11.61 -14.69
C VAL A 560 -28.51 -11.34 -13.71
N THR A 561 -29.71 -11.82 -14.02
CA THR A 561 -30.84 -11.84 -13.06
C THR A 561 -30.90 -13.21 -12.38
N PRO A 562 -30.83 -13.30 -11.04
CA PRO A 562 -30.94 -14.57 -10.32
C PRO A 562 -32.31 -15.21 -10.54
N GLY A 563 -32.32 -16.47 -11.01
CA GLY A 563 -33.53 -17.27 -11.18
C GLY A 563 -34.02 -17.85 -9.85
N SER A 564 -35.31 -18.16 -9.77
CA SER A 564 -35.96 -18.79 -8.59
C SER A 564 -36.08 -20.32 -8.67
N GLY A 565 -35.55 -20.94 -9.73
CA GLY A 565 -35.45 -22.38 -9.91
C GLY A 565 -34.24 -22.73 -10.78
N VAL A 566 -33.59 -23.87 -10.52
CA VAL A 566 -32.55 -24.39 -11.44
C VAL A 566 -33.21 -24.72 -12.78
N PRO A 567 -32.62 -24.36 -13.93
CA PRO A 567 -32.85 -25.07 -15.17
C PRO A 567 -32.58 -26.58 -15.01
N GLY A 568 -33.11 -27.41 -15.91
CA GLY A 568 -33.08 -28.87 -15.76
C GLY A 568 -31.67 -29.43 -15.52
N HIS A 569 -31.40 -29.90 -14.30
CA HIS A 569 -30.11 -30.41 -13.87
C HIS A 569 -30.16 -31.93 -13.65
N SER A 570 -29.01 -32.58 -13.86
CA SER A 570 -28.79 -34.01 -13.66
C SER A 570 -28.17 -34.35 -12.30
N GLY A 571 -27.52 -33.38 -11.65
CA GLY A 571 -26.91 -33.56 -10.33
C GLY A 571 -26.43 -32.27 -9.66
N THR A 572 -26.16 -32.38 -8.36
CA THR A 572 -25.80 -31.28 -7.45
C THR A 572 -24.53 -31.61 -6.67
N TYR A 573 -23.68 -30.61 -6.43
CA TYR A 573 -22.53 -30.68 -5.54
C TYR A 573 -22.58 -29.50 -4.55
N ARG A 574 -22.60 -29.78 -3.24
CA ARG A 574 -22.56 -28.72 -2.21
C ARG A 574 -21.15 -28.17 -2.06
N LEU A 575 -20.99 -26.87 -2.27
CA LEU A 575 -19.71 -26.19 -2.11
C LEU A 575 -19.53 -25.69 -0.67
N TRP A 576 -20.58 -25.12 -0.06
CA TRP A 576 -20.64 -24.79 1.37
C TRP A 576 -22.03 -25.09 1.93
N ASP A 577 -22.14 -26.00 2.90
CA ASP A 577 -23.43 -26.44 3.50
C ASP A 577 -23.73 -25.83 4.87
N PHE A 578 -22.77 -25.07 5.41
CA PHE A 578 -22.77 -24.44 6.74
C PHE A 578 -23.27 -25.35 7.88
N GLY A 579 -23.12 -26.68 7.75
CA GLY A 579 -23.82 -27.66 8.58
C GLY A 579 -23.38 -27.67 10.04
N THR A 580 -22.14 -27.23 10.34
CA THR A 580 -21.62 -27.14 11.70
C THR A 580 -21.83 -25.75 12.29
N SER A 581 -22.27 -25.70 13.56
CA SER A 581 -22.47 -24.47 14.32
C SER A 581 -21.16 -23.88 14.89
N SER A 582 -20.04 -24.06 14.20
CA SER A 582 -18.69 -23.78 14.73
C SER A 582 -17.79 -23.16 13.67
N GLY A 583 -17.24 -21.98 13.97
CA GLY A 583 -16.42 -21.21 13.04
C GLY A 583 -17.25 -20.46 11.99
N VAL A 584 -16.58 -20.07 10.89
CA VAL A 584 -17.15 -19.31 9.77
C VAL A 584 -16.87 -19.95 8.41
N HIS A 585 -16.43 -21.23 8.38
CA HIS A 585 -16.21 -22.00 7.14
C HIS A 585 -15.27 -21.30 6.11
N GLY A 586 -14.30 -20.53 6.60
CA GLY A 586 -13.37 -19.76 5.78
C GLY A 586 -13.93 -18.45 5.20
N TRP A 587 -15.17 -18.08 5.54
CA TRP A 587 -15.77 -16.80 5.15
C TRP A 587 -15.29 -15.66 6.05
N SER A 588 -15.19 -14.47 5.48
CA SER A 588 -14.78 -13.24 6.16
C SER A 588 -15.88 -12.18 6.14
N ALA A 589 -15.91 -11.35 7.18
CA ALA A 589 -16.72 -10.14 7.24
C ALA A 589 -16.11 -9.09 6.29
N GLY A 590 -16.93 -8.53 5.40
CA GLY A 590 -16.59 -7.41 4.54
C GLY A 590 -17.11 -6.07 5.09
N PRO A 591 -17.27 -5.07 4.20
CA PRO A 591 -17.92 -3.79 4.50
C PRO A 591 -19.28 -3.97 5.19
N GLY A 592 -19.60 -3.07 6.12
CA GLY A 592 -20.85 -3.07 6.90
C GLY A 592 -21.17 -4.34 7.73
N CYS A 593 -20.31 -5.36 7.78
CA CYS A 593 -20.59 -6.58 8.54
C CYS A 593 -20.06 -6.50 9.99
N THR A 594 -20.92 -6.14 10.94
CA THR A 594 -20.58 -5.98 12.38
C THR A 594 -20.36 -7.32 13.10
N SER A 595 -20.88 -8.44 12.59
CA SER A 595 -20.61 -9.77 13.15
C SER A 595 -20.86 -10.90 12.15
N LEU A 596 -19.89 -11.80 11.98
CA LEU A 596 -20.03 -13.03 11.19
C LEU A 596 -19.82 -14.28 12.05
N ARG A 597 -20.79 -15.21 12.05
CA ARG A 597 -20.74 -16.44 12.85
C ARG A 597 -21.70 -17.53 12.34
N SER A 598 -21.31 -18.80 12.43
CA SER A 598 -22.27 -19.90 12.26
C SER A 598 -23.25 -19.93 13.45
N VAL A 599 -24.53 -20.16 13.17
CA VAL A 599 -25.60 -20.28 14.17
C VAL A 599 -26.50 -21.48 13.85
N TYR A 600 -27.27 -21.94 14.84
CA TYR A 600 -28.33 -22.94 14.64
C TYR A 600 -29.68 -22.30 14.97
N GLY A 601 -30.63 -22.38 14.04
CA GLY A 601 -31.94 -21.74 14.17
C GLY A 601 -32.99 -22.37 13.25
N SER A 602 -34.25 -22.38 13.68
CA SER A 602 -35.38 -22.92 12.90
C SER A 602 -35.20 -24.34 12.34
N GLY A 603 -34.33 -25.16 12.97
CA GLY A 603 -34.05 -26.53 12.55
C GLY A 603 -32.97 -26.69 11.48
N THR A 604 -32.16 -25.66 11.20
CA THR A 604 -30.98 -25.76 10.33
C THR A 604 -29.80 -24.96 10.90
N SER A 605 -28.58 -25.39 10.61
CA SER A 605 -27.40 -24.54 10.76
C SER A 605 -27.34 -23.51 9.63
N CYS A 606 -26.77 -22.34 9.86
CA CYS A 606 -26.50 -21.35 8.82
C CYS A 606 -25.37 -20.41 9.21
N LEU A 607 -24.71 -19.82 8.21
CA LEU A 607 -23.82 -18.68 8.42
C LEU A 607 -24.67 -17.42 8.57
N LYS A 608 -24.58 -16.76 9.73
CA LYS A 608 -25.24 -15.47 10.00
C LYS A 608 -24.21 -14.34 9.98
N ALA A 609 -24.43 -13.36 9.09
CA ALA A 609 -23.90 -12.02 9.19
C ALA A 609 -24.91 -11.10 9.90
N VAL A 610 -24.43 -10.13 10.67
CA VAL A 610 -25.16 -8.92 11.05
C VAL A 610 -24.60 -7.78 10.22
N LEU A 611 -25.47 -7.09 9.50
CA LEU A 611 -25.14 -6.06 8.53
C LEU A 611 -25.75 -4.72 8.94
N THR A 612 -24.95 -3.67 8.94
CA THR A 612 -25.42 -2.27 9.06
C THR A 612 -25.86 -1.73 7.71
N ASP A 613 -26.44 -0.54 7.72
CA ASP A 613 -26.49 0.36 6.57
C ASP A 613 -25.21 1.22 6.62
N GLU A 614 -24.31 1.13 5.64
CA GLU A 614 -23.12 2.02 5.57
C GLU A 614 -23.47 3.44 5.08
N GLY A 615 -24.74 3.72 4.76
CA GLY A 615 -25.17 5.00 4.17
C GLY A 615 -25.00 5.04 2.67
N GLY A 616 -25.49 6.11 2.03
CA GLY A 616 -25.43 6.31 0.57
C GLY A 616 -26.11 5.21 -0.28
N GLY A 617 -26.85 4.30 0.34
CA GLY A 617 -27.38 3.11 -0.32
C GLY A 617 -26.31 2.05 -0.68
N ALA A 618 -25.16 2.05 -0.02
CA ALA A 618 -24.11 1.05 -0.22
C ALA A 618 -24.56 -0.38 0.18
N TYR A 619 -23.84 -1.41 -0.29
CA TYR A 619 -24.06 -2.79 0.15
C TYR A 619 -23.11 -3.17 1.30
N SER A 620 -23.65 -3.85 2.30
CA SER A 620 -22.89 -4.51 3.36
C SER A 620 -22.77 -6.01 3.03
N ASP A 621 -21.63 -6.65 3.31
CA ASP A 621 -21.36 -7.98 2.73
C ASP A 621 -20.47 -8.93 3.54
N ILE A 622 -20.51 -10.19 3.09
CA ILE A 622 -19.59 -11.24 3.49
C ILE A 622 -19.03 -11.98 2.28
N CYS A 623 -17.88 -12.61 2.44
CA CYS A 623 -17.07 -13.10 1.33
C CYS A 623 -16.36 -14.42 1.66
N ARG A 624 -15.96 -15.16 0.62
CA ARG A 624 -15.00 -16.27 0.67
C ARG A 624 -14.04 -16.13 -0.49
N VAL A 625 -12.77 -15.85 -0.19
CA VAL A 625 -11.65 -16.00 -1.14
C VAL A 625 -11.16 -17.45 -1.05
N CYS A 626 -10.83 -18.06 -2.19
CA CYS A 626 -10.42 -19.46 -2.29
C CYS A 626 -8.89 -19.56 -2.48
N GLU A 627 -8.22 -20.32 -1.62
CA GLU A 627 -6.74 -20.49 -1.62
C GLU A 627 -6.20 -21.14 -2.91
N SER A 628 -7.06 -21.92 -3.59
CA SER A 628 -6.96 -22.33 -4.99
C SER A 628 -8.36 -22.16 -5.62
N PRO A 629 -8.50 -21.87 -6.92
CA PRO A 629 -9.82 -21.64 -7.52
C PRO A 629 -10.70 -22.89 -7.50
N GLU A 630 -11.97 -22.76 -7.10
CA GLU A 630 -12.88 -23.91 -7.02
C GLU A 630 -13.41 -24.32 -8.43
N PRO A 631 -13.41 -25.62 -8.80
CA PRO A 631 -13.77 -26.05 -10.15
C PRO A 631 -15.24 -25.79 -10.54
N LEU A 632 -15.43 -25.01 -11.62
CA LEU A 632 -16.75 -24.62 -12.16
C LEU A 632 -17.05 -25.24 -13.55
N LYS A 633 -16.03 -25.85 -14.17
CA LYS A 633 -15.99 -26.44 -15.53
C LYS A 633 -17.15 -27.39 -15.89
N TYR A 634 -17.79 -28.00 -14.90
CA TYR A 634 -18.83 -29.03 -15.07
C TYR A 634 -20.23 -28.58 -14.62
N THR A 635 -20.35 -27.32 -14.19
CA THR A 635 -21.51 -26.81 -13.45
C THR A 635 -21.98 -25.46 -14.00
N PRO A 636 -22.88 -25.43 -15.00
CA PRO A 636 -23.36 -24.19 -15.60
C PRO A 636 -24.22 -23.34 -14.66
N TYR A 637 -24.68 -23.86 -13.51
CA TYR A 637 -25.47 -23.12 -12.53
C TYR A 637 -24.88 -23.18 -11.13
N MET A 638 -24.96 -22.06 -10.40
CA MET A 638 -24.60 -21.94 -8.99
C MET A 638 -25.81 -21.42 -8.21
N GLY A 639 -26.20 -22.11 -7.14
CA GLY A 639 -27.35 -21.79 -6.31
C GLY A 639 -26.97 -21.36 -4.90
N PHE A 640 -27.79 -20.47 -4.34
CA PHE A 640 -27.62 -19.86 -3.03
C PHE A 640 -28.95 -19.95 -2.26
N GLU A 641 -28.94 -20.54 -1.08
CA GLU A 641 -30.08 -20.53 -0.16
C GLU A 641 -29.85 -19.51 0.95
N LEU A 642 -30.67 -18.46 1.03
CA LEU A 642 -30.46 -17.35 1.95
C LEU A 642 -31.76 -16.70 2.47
N SER A 643 -31.64 -15.85 3.49
CA SER A 643 -32.73 -15.00 3.98
C SER A 643 -32.20 -13.73 4.64
N CYS A 644 -32.81 -12.59 4.36
CA CYS A 644 -32.58 -11.33 5.08
C CYS A 644 -33.71 -11.09 6.10
N ALA A 645 -33.41 -10.60 7.30
CA ALA A 645 -34.42 -10.24 8.30
C ALA A 645 -33.86 -9.27 9.35
N GLY A 646 -34.67 -8.36 9.89
CA GLY A 646 -34.29 -7.48 11.00
C GLY A 646 -35.52 -6.87 11.67
N ASP A 647 -35.34 -6.01 12.67
CA ASP A 647 -36.41 -5.59 13.61
C ASP A 647 -37.53 -4.69 13.02
N ALA A 648 -37.51 -4.47 11.70
CA ALA A 648 -38.59 -3.81 10.97
C ALA A 648 -39.69 -4.83 10.57
N SER A 649 -40.82 -4.36 10.04
CA SER A 649 -41.98 -5.20 9.73
C SER A 649 -41.68 -6.35 8.75
N ASP A 650 -42.51 -7.40 8.78
CA ASP A 650 -42.38 -8.60 7.93
C ASP A 650 -42.38 -8.30 6.42
N ASP A 651 -42.94 -7.15 5.99
CA ASP A 651 -42.91 -6.68 4.60
C ASP A 651 -41.62 -5.93 4.20
N SER A 652 -40.62 -5.84 5.09
CA SER A 652 -39.32 -5.21 4.77
C SER A 652 -38.66 -5.86 3.54
N LEU A 653 -38.12 -5.03 2.65
CA LEU A 653 -37.46 -5.45 1.43
C LEU A 653 -35.95 -5.25 1.54
N TYR A 654 -35.19 -6.19 1.00
CA TYR A 654 -33.74 -6.18 0.96
C TYR A 654 -33.28 -6.50 -0.47
N GLU A 655 -32.33 -5.74 -1.01
CA GLU A 655 -31.66 -6.12 -2.24
C GLU A 655 -30.49 -7.04 -1.89
N VAL A 656 -30.36 -8.15 -2.60
CA VAL A 656 -29.23 -9.08 -2.48
C VAL A 656 -28.46 -9.06 -3.79
N LYS A 657 -27.15 -8.84 -3.68
CA LYS A 657 -26.16 -8.84 -4.75
C LYS A 657 -25.20 -10.02 -4.52
N LEU A 658 -25.26 -10.99 -5.41
CA LEU A 658 -24.37 -12.15 -5.47
C LEU A 658 -23.25 -11.85 -6.46
N VAL A 659 -21.99 -12.05 -6.07
CA VAL A 659 -20.83 -11.79 -6.93
C VAL A 659 -19.90 -13.00 -6.95
N ILE A 660 -19.46 -13.40 -8.14
CA ILE A 660 -18.50 -14.49 -8.36
C ILE A 660 -17.32 -13.93 -9.16
N TYR A 661 -16.10 -14.16 -8.67
CA TYR A 661 -14.85 -13.75 -9.32
C TYR A 661 -14.16 -14.98 -9.91
N SER A 662 -13.81 -14.93 -11.19
CA SER A 662 -13.25 -16.05 -11.96
C SER A 662 -12.33 -15.54 -13.07
N GLY A 663 -11.00 -15.54 -12.83
CA GLY A 663 -9.98 -15.31 -13.86
C GLY A 663 -10.10 -13.97 -14.60
N GLY A 664 -10.28 -12.87 -13.87
CA GLY A 664 -10.50 -11.53 -14.46
C GLY A 664 -11.95 -11.25 -14.90
N VAL A 665 -12.83 -12.25 -14.85
CA VAL A 665 -14.28 -12.05 -15.03
C VAL A 665 -14.96 -11.91 -13.67
N THR A 666 -15.82 -10.90 -13.54
CA THR A 666 -16.73 -10.70 -12.41
C THR A 666 -18.16 -10.94 -12.88
N LEU A 667 -18.88 -11.87 -12.27
CA LEU A 667 -20.31 -12.09 -12.52
C LEU A 667 -21.12 -11.50 -11.36
N GLU A 668 -22.10 -10.64 -11.66
CA GLU A 668 -23.01 -10.03 -10.68
C GLU A 668 -24.45 -10.49 -10.91
N GLY A 669 -25.09 -11.05 -9.89
CA GLY A 669 -26.53 -11.30 -9.86
C GLY A 669 -27.23 -10.43 -8.83
N ARG A 670 -28.29 -9.69 -9.19
CA ARG A 670 -29.04 -8.82 -8.26
C ARG A 670 -30.54 -9.16 -8.23
N THR A 671 -31.13 -9.19 -7.03
CA THR A 671 -32.56 -9.44 -6.84
C THR A 671 -33.07 -8.87 -5.51
N VAL A 672 -34.39 -8.83 -5.33
CA VAL A 672 -35.04 -8.35 -4.09
C VAL A 672 -35.65 -9.52 -3.33
N VAL A 673 -35.38 -9.61 -2.02
CA VAL A 673 -35.96 -10.60 -1.10
C VAL A 673 -36.80 -9.92 -0.01
N LYS A 674 -37.82 -10.63 0.48
CA LYS A 674 -38.66 -10.19 1.61
C LYS A 674 -38.06 -10.61 2.96
N SER A 675 -38.39 -9.85 4.01
CA SER A 675 -38.03 -10.17 5.40
C SER A 675 -38.41 -11.61 5.78
N GLY A 676 -37.49 -12.33 6.40
CA GLY A 676 -37.69 -13.70 6.89
C GLY A 676 -37.85 -14.78 5.80
N ALA A 677 -37.99 -14.42 4.53
CA ALA A 677 -38.21 -15.36 3.44
C ALA A 677 -36.93 -16.15 3.11
N ARG A 678 -36.89 -17.44 3.50
CA ARG A 678 -35.88 -18.39 3.03
C ARG A 678 -36.06 -18.58 1.53
N THR A 679 -35.14 -18.01 0.77
CA THR A 679 -35.19 -17.80 -0.67
C THR A 679 -34.05 -18.55 -1.33
N GLN A 680 -34.38 -19.30 -2.38
CA GLN A 680 -33.41 -20.02 -3.19
C GLN A 680 -33.19 -19.24 -4.49
N LEU A 681 -31.94 -18.86 -4.76
CA LEU A 681 -31.53 -18.07 -5.91
C LEU A 681 -30.52 -18.85 -6.76
N TYR A 682 -30.54 -18.66 -8.08
CA TYR A 682 -29.67 -19.36 -9.02
C TYR A 682 -29.06 -18.42 -10.05
N LEU A 683 -27.75 -18.56 -10.29
CA LEU A 683 -26.99 -17.84 -11.30
C LEU A 683 -26.60 -18.78 -12.44
N ASP A 684 -26.74 -18.33 -13.68
CA ASP A 684 -26.07 -18.96 -14.83
C ASP A 684 -24.62 -18.52 -14.84
N VAL A 685 -23.72 -19.46 -14.58
CA VAL A 685 -22.28 -19.26 -14.50
C VAL A 685 -21.55 -19.89 -15.69
N SER A 686 -22.27 -20.35 -16.72
CA SER A 686 -21.67 -20.93 -17.94
C SER A 686 -20.70 -19.97 -18.66
N SER A 687 -20.90 -18.66 -18.50
CA SER A 687 -19.99 -17.61 -18.98
C SER A 687 -18.61 -17.62 -18.30
N LEU A 688 -18.47 -18.28 -17.14
CA LEU A 688 -17.24 -18.42 -16.37
C LEU A 688 -16.53 -19.78 -16.59
N SER A 689 -17.20 -20.75 -17.25
CA SER A 689 -16.72 -22.15 -17.29
C SER A 689 -15.53 -22.40 -18.24
N SER A 690 -14.88 -21.36 -18.74
CA SER A 690 -13.79 -21.41 -19.73
C SER A 690 -12.43 -21.86 -19.16
N GLY A 691 -12.28 -21.92 -17.84
CA GLY A 691 -11.19 -22.68 -17.20
C GLY A 691 -10.62 -22.15 -15.88
N ALA A 692 -10.92 -20.89 -15.50
CA ALA A 692 -10.25 -20.25 -14.36
C ALA A 692 -10.70 -20.73 -12.96
N GLY A 693 -11.92 -21.23 -12.84
CA GLY A 693 -12.52 -21.59 -11.55
C GLY A 693 -12.93 -20.38 -10.70
N ILE A 694 -13.58 -20.62 -9.56
CA ILE A 694 -14.02 -19.55 -8.65
C ILE A 694 -12.85 -19.11 -7.77
N ASN A 695 -12.32 -17.91 -8.00
CA ASN A 695 -11.33 -17.29 -7.12
C ASN A 695 -11.98 -16.80 -5.82
N ALA A 696 -13.16 -16.18 -5.90
CA ALA A 696 -13.89 -15.68 -4.74
C ALA A 696 -15.40 -15.61 -4.97
N VAL A 697 -16.16 -15.65 -3.87
CA VAL A 697 -17.60 -15.40 -3.81
C VAL A 697 -17.88 -14.32 -2.79
N ARG A 698 -18.75 -13.35 -3.13
CA ARG A 698 -19.20 -12.28 -2.23
C ARG A 698 -20.72 -12.24 -2.26
N VAL A 699 -21.33 -12.25 -1.07
CA VAL A 699 -22.78 -12.16 -0.87
C VAL A 699 -23.04 -10.87 -0.11
N ALA A 700 -23.50 -9.88 -0.87
CA ALA A 700 -23.73 -8.52 -0.43
C ALA A 700 -25.24 -8.25 -0.34
N ALA A 701 -25.65 -7.43 0.62
CA ALA A 701 -27.05 -7.06 0.79
C ALA A 701 -27.19 -5.62 1.29
N ARG A 702 -28.31 -4.98 0.93
CA ARG A 702 -28.72 -3.69 1.48
C ARG A 702 -30.21 -3.67 1.76
N ARG A 703 -30.60 -2.89 2.77
CA ARG A 703 -31.99 -2.66 3.12
C ARG A 703 -32.61 -1.67 2.10
N ILE A 704 -33.77 -2.00 1.54
CA ILE A 704 -34.55 -1.10 0.67
C ILE A 704 -35.61 -0.35 1.49
N SER A 705 -36.16 -0.98 2.54
CA SER A 705 -37.18 -0.37 3.41
C SER A 705 -36.94 -0.58 4.91
N GLY A 706 -37.29 0.43 5.70
CA GLY A 706 -36.95 0.55 7.12
C GLY A 706 -35.58 1.19 7.35
N LYS A 707 -35.07 1.14 8.58
CA LYS A 707 -33.72 1.59 8.98
C LYS A 707 -33.10 0.59 9.98
N GLY A 708 -31.80 0.72 10.22
CA GLY A 708 -31.06 -0.07 11.20
C GLY A 708 -30.59 -1.44 10.70
N GLU A 709 -29.84 -2.14 11.55
CA GLU A 709 -29.20 -3.43 11.25
C GLU A 709 -30.17 -4.50 10.73
N PHE A 710 -29.61 -5.50 10.05
CA PHE A 710 -30.33 -6.69 9.64
C PHE A 710 -29.40 -7.91 9.58
N ASP A 711 -29.98 -9.08 9.78
CA ASP A 711 -29.34 -10.36 9.60
C ASP A 711 -29.39 -10.77 8.12
N LEU A 712 -28.23 -11.11 7.55
CA LEU A 712 -28.14 -11.98 6.38
C LEU A 712 -27.81 -13.39 6.87
N ARG A 713 -28.61 -14.39 6.46
CA ARG A 713 -28.34 -15.82 6.70
C ARG A 713 -28.11 -16.54 5.38
N ILE A 714 -27.08 -17.39 5.31
CA ILE A 714 -26.84 -18.32 4.20
C ILE A 714 -26.88 -19.75 4.74
N TYR A 715 -27.68 -20.61 4.11
CA TYR A 715 -27.94 -21.98 4.52
C TYR A 715 -27.18 -23.00 3.67
N ASP A 716 -27.10 -22.79 2.35
CA ASP A 716 -26.44 -23.68 1.40
C ASP A 716 -25.94 -22.86 0.19
N ILE A 717 -24.77 -23.23 -0.33
CA ILE A 717 -24.27 -22.80 -1.63
C ILE A 717 -23.85 -24.05 -2.40
N SER A 718 -24.48 -24.27 -3.55
CA SER A 718 -24.36 -25.48 -4.36
C SER A 718 -24.03 -25.17 -5.83
N LEU A 719 -23.30 -26.09 -6.47
CA LEU A 719 -23.06 -26.13 -7.90
C LEU A 719 -23.95 -27.21 -8.53
N TYR A 720 -24.50 -26.96 -9.72
CA TYR A 720 -25.43 -27.86 -10.41
C TYR A 720 -24.93 -28.17 -11.82
N SER A 721 -24.99 -29.45 -12.21
CA SER A 721 -24.61 -29.92 -13.54
C SER A 721 -25.84 -30.25 -14.39
N ASP A 722 -25.83 -29.85 -15.66
CA ASP A 722 -26.79 -30.29 -16.67
C ASP A 722 -26.56 -31.76 -17.08
N ARG A 723 -25.33 -32.27 -16.94
CA ARG A 723 -24.88 -33.54 -17.54
C ARG A 723 -24.65 -34.68 -16.54
N TYR A 724 -24.04 -34.38 -15.40
CA TYR A 724 -23.50 -35.41 -14.49
C TYR A 724 -24.36 -35.53 -13.22
N GLY A 725 -24.57 -36.76 -12.76
CA GLY A 725 -25.24 -37.02 -11.48
C GLY A 725 -24.29 -36.79 -10.29
N ASP A 726 -24.85 -36.50 -9.09
CA ASP A 726 -24.13 -36.05 -7.88
C ASP A 726 -22.78 -36.75 -7.64
N ARG A 727 -22.75 -38.09 -7.70
CA ARG A 727 -21.56 -38.91 -7.42
C ARG A 727 -20.48 -38.79 -8.50
N GLU A 728 -20.87 -38.63 -9.76
CA GLU A 728 -19.96 -38.42 -10.88
C GLU A 728 -19.42 -36.99 -10.86
N LEU A 729 -20.31 -36.02 -10.61
CA LEU A 729 -19.96 -34.61 -10.47
C LEU A 729 -18.94 -34.36 -9.34
N ALA A 730 -19.15 -34.96 -8.16
CA ALA A 730 -18.21 -34.88 -7.04
C ALA A 730 -16.83 -35.44 -7.43
N GLY A 731 -16.79 -36.62 -8.06
CA GLY A 731 -15.54 -37.23 -8.52
C GLY A 731 -14.80 -36.41 -9.58
N LEU A 732 -15.52 -35.67 -10.43
CA LEU A 732 -14.93 -34.73 -11.38
C LEU A 732 -14.35 -33.48 -10.69
N ILE A 733 -15.07 -32.89 -9.73
CA ILE A 733 -14.62 -31.71 -8.98
C ILE A 733 -13.38 -32.03 -8.14
N ASP A 734 -13.38 -33.15 -7.42
CA ASP A 734 -12.23 -33.57 -6.61
C ASP A 734 -11.01 -33.95 -7.45
N ALA A 735 -11.21 -34.47 -8.67
CA ALA A 735 -10.13 -34.70 -9.63
C ALA A 735 -9.49 -33.39 -10.13
N GLU A 736 -10.28 -32.36 -10.44
CA GLU A 736 -9.72 -31.05 -10.84
C GLU A 736 -8.98 -30.37 -9.68
N ARG A 737 -9.47 -30.51 -8.44
CA ARG A 737 -8.75 -30.05 -7.23
C ARG A 737 -7.40 -30.75 -7.06
N ALA A 738 -7.36 -32.08 -7.27
CA ALA A 738 -6.10 -32.84 -7.22
C ALA A 738 -5.12 -32.41 -8.32
N ASN A 739 -5.59 -32.26 -9.57
CA ASN A 739 -4.79 -31.74 -10.69
C ASN A 739 -4.22 -30.35 -10.38
N ALA A 740 -5.03 -29.46 -9.79
CA ALA A 740 -4.60 -28.11 -9.42
C ALA A 740 -3.49 -28.15 -8.34
N ALA A 741 -3.62 -29.00 -7.33
CA ALA A 741 -2.58 -29.20 -6.31
C ALA A 741 -1.27 -29.75 -6.92
N GLU A 742 -1.34 -30.82 -7.73
CA GLU A 742 -0.16 -31.38 -8.40
C GLU A 742 0.53 -30.37 -9.32
N SER A 743 -0.23 -29.51 -10.00
CA SER A 743 0.33 -28.43 -10.84
C SER A 743 1.06 -27.34 -10.04
N ARG A 744 0.66 -27.13 -8.78
CA ARG A 744 1.24 -26.13 -7.87
C ARG A 744 2.56 -26.62 -7.32
N ASP A 745 2.62 -27.88 -6.86
CA ASP A 745 3.86 -28.53 -6.43
C ASP A 745 4.86 -28.71 -7.60
N GLY A 746 4.36 -28.92 -8.83
CA GLY A 746 5.18 -29.08 -10.03
C GLY A 746 5.76 -27.79 -10.63
N SER A 747 5.37 -26.61 -10.14
CA SER A 747 5.77 -25.31 -10.71
C SER A 747 7.09 -24.73 -10.18
N GLY A 748 7.65 -25.30 -9.10
CA GLY A 748 8.91 -24.87 -8.48
C GLY A 748 10.12 -25.72 -8.87
N ASP A 749 10.53 -25.71 -10.15
CA ASP A 749 11.70 -26.49 -10.61
C ASP A 749 12.49 -25.77 -11.74
N GLY A 750 12.84 -24.50 -11.49
CA GLY A 750 13.82 -23.75 -12.27
C GLY A 750 15.23 -23.94 -11.69
N GLU A 751 15.97 -24.95 -12.19
CA GLU A 751 17.37 -25.24 -11.87
C GLU A 751 17.74 -25.55 -10.39
N GLU A 752 17.11 -26.53 -9.71
CA GLU A 752 17.85 -27.22 -8.62
C GLU A 752 17.59 -28.73 -8.35
N THR A 753 16.62 -29.42 -8.98
CA THR A 753 16.36 -30.83 -8.62
C THR A 753 17.32 -31.90 -9.20
N SER A 754 18.62 -31.74 -8.92
CA SER A 754 19.57 -32.87 -8.85
C SER A 754 19.99 -33.24 -7.41
N GLY A 755 19.87 -32.31 -6.45
CA GLY A 755 20.24 -32.54 -5.05
C GLY A 755 19.23 -33.42 -4.29
N GLU A 756 18.00 -32.94 -4.11
CA GLU A 756 17.05 -33.54 -3.16
C GLU A 756 16.54 -34.92 -3.56
N LYS A 757 16.37 -35.16 -4.88
CA LYS A 757 15.98 -36.47 -5.44
C LYS A 757 17.05 -37.55 -5.13
N LEU A 758 18.30 -37.17 -4.87
CA LEU A 758 19.35 -38.08 -4.37
C LEU A 758 19.21 -38.39 -2.87
N THR A 759 18.89 -37.37 -2.06
CA THR A 759 18.70 -37.50 -0.60
C THR A 759 17.52 -38.42 -0.26
N ALA A 760 16.38 -38.26 -0.95
CA ALA A 760 15.21 -39.12 -0.78
C ALA A 760 15.51 -40.60 -1.14
N ALA A 761 16.25 -40.83 -2.23
CA ALA A 761 16.66 -42.17 -2.65
C ALA A 761 17.62 -42.84 -1.63
N LEU A 762 18.56 -42.06 -1.06
CA LEU A 762 19.49 -42.56 -0.03
C LEU A 762 18.76 -42.90 1.29
N MET A 763 17.79 -42.08 1.72
CA MET A 763 17.01 -42.35 2.94
C MET A 763 16.14 -43.60 2.81
N LEU A 764 15.48 -43.82 1.66
CA LEU A 764 14.72 -45.05 1.41
C LEU A 764 15.63 -46.28 1.29
N GLY A 765 16.84 -46.14 0.73
CA GLY A 765 17.85 -47.19 0.72
C GLY A 765 18.33 -47.60 2.12
N GLY A 766 18.50 -46.63 3.03
CA GLY A 766 18.93 -46.88 4.41
C GLY A 766 17.93 -47.69 5.24
N ILE A 767 16.64 -47.41 5.09
CA ILE A 767 15.57 -48.09 5.85
C ILE A 767 15.47 -49.59 5.49
N ALA A 768 15.67 -49.93 4.21
CA ALA A 768 15.70 -51.33 3.76
C ALA A 768 16.85 -52.15 4.38
N ALA A 769 18.01 -51.54 4.62
CA ALA A 769 19.18 -52.22 5.19
C ALA A 769 19.00 -52.56 6.69
N ILE A 770 18.31 -51.70 7.44
CA ILE A 770 18.09 -51.88 8.89
C ILE A 770 17.05 -52.99 9.15
N GLY A 771 16.01 -53.08 8.32
CA GLY A 771 14.97 -54.12 8.45
C GLY A 771 15.51 -55.56 8.37
N VAL A 772 16.53 -55.81 7.54
CA VAL A 772 17.14 -57.15 7.37
C VAL A 772 17.93 -57.60 8.61
N CYS A 773 18.52 -56.67 9.37
CA CYS A 773 19.34 -57.00 10.54
C CYS A 773 18.51 -57.47 11.76
N ILE A 774 17.22 -57.13 11.83
CA ILE A 774 16.37 -57.47 12.98
C ILE A 774 15.72 -58.86 12.84
N ALA A 775 15.56 -59.36 11.61
CA ALA A 775 14.92 -60.65 11.33
C ALA A 775 15.76 -61.90 11.68
N VAL A 776 17.06 -61.76 11.97
CA VAL A 776 18.01 -62.89 12.12
C VAL A 776 18.23 -63.32 13.59
N LEU A 777 17.68 -62.59 14.57
CA LEU A 777 17.97 -62.78 16.00
C LEU A 777 16.89 -63.46 16.89
N PRO A 778 16.09 -64.44 16.42
CA PRO A 778 15.41 -65.40 17.30
C PRO A 778 15.96 -66.85 17.21
N ALA A 779 17.20 -67.06 16.76
CA ALA A 779 17.79 -68.40 16.55
C ALA A 779 18.90 -68.83 17.56
N ARG A 780 19.17 -68.04 18.61
CA ARG A 780 20.22 -68.35 19.64
C ARG A 780 19.75 -68.12 21.08
N ARG A 781 18.72 -68.86 21.47
CA ARG A 781 18.45 -69.16 22.89
C ARG A 781 19.46 -70.21 23.42
N ASP A 782 19.44 -70.44 24.73
CA ASP A 782 19.86 -71.69 25.37
C ASP A 782 21.34 -72.13 25.30
N LYS A 783 22.30 -71.26 25.71
CA LYS A 783 23.65 -71.77 26.11
C LYS A 783 24.48 -71.01 27.17
N ARG A 784 23.93 -70.02 27.90
CA ARG A 784 24.62 -69.39 29.06
C ARG A 784 23.68 -69.09 30.23
N ARG A 785 23.27 -70.14 30.94
CA ARG A 785 22.70 -70.05 32.31
C ARG A 785 23.07 -71.29 33.16
N THR A 786 24.37 -71.56 33.20
CA THR A 786 25.02 -72.60 34.03
C THR A 786 26.45 -72.16 34.35
N ALA A 787 26.93 -72.55 35.55
CA ALA A 787 28.21 -72.18 36.17
C ALA A 787 28.32 -70.74 36.71
N THR A 788 28.39 -70.67 38.06
CA THR A 788 28.92 -69.60 38.93
C THR A 788 28.64 -68.15 38.53
#